data_AF-A0A9D5US49-F1
#
_entry.id   AF-A0A9D5US49-F1
#
_cell.length_a   1.000
_cell.length_b   1.000
_cell.length_c   1.000
_cell.angle_alpha   90.00
_cell.angle_beta   90.00
_cell.angle_gamma   90.00
#
_symmetry.space_group_name_H-M   'P 1'
#
loop_
_entity.id
_entity.type
_entity.pdbx_description
1 polymer ?
#
loop_
_entity_poly.entity_id
_entity_poly.type
_entity_poly.pdbx_seq_one_letter_code
_entity_poly.pdbx_strand_id
1 'polypeptide(L)'
;MSWLRKPLIGLLLVMGLLCWSDAVAVASGTARTVKVGVYQNEPGVFADKNGEIKGFYVDLLEHTATKNGWKLEFVFGTWAESYQRLLNGEIDLQVAIAHTPERESQVDFSDETAFSNWGQIYVWNPDLDALPKLKDRIVAGMRDDVYYTRFKALVAQLGIKIYPLDQVDYEAVLQAVADNDADAGIISRSAGMMLDKGYAAHKSPIVCCPMEIRFAAPKDRGSDLLRALDRDLHEMKADSESLYYTSFNQWYEGGSKKAFPKWVLPVAAGAAGMLVLLFVGNLLLRRQVQARTMELEKEIVIRKQAEVAMRVAMRNLLTLQVAPGVYWLQIPEAGLYILCGCPSEVVKHLMRRGYISSTSKDGVSFETGPNVILLSDVLVQNGGFANLAEFPVLQMLYRQGIIIPKHPNNTGIKPLLIGSADQVRAQMAYIYRGNYGLISKEEILASGVDEALADTMMRIKLKFAFGNIRSPADFLDTLEVEDKPLAVRNGVTVERCGFNRYKFSFRGESTEVDLNLPPGVSYESPYPLGRHQLKQHSFAVIHTGEGDGWDINRPSMGSMIMFRGRIYLIDANPCIMQSLTALGLDINDVEGIFHTHAHDDHFAGLPALIQTDQRLKYFAPPLVRASVSKKFAALMSLSEDKFSQLFQIRDLVFDQWNDCDGLEVMPIYSPHPLETSLFLFRAWDEEKNALTYAHWADLSAFKVLDGMVGDGPGQISAAFMDKVKADYLRPATLKKLDIGGGMIHGLAEDFRHDTSKRLILAHIARSLTTQEMEIGSEASFGAEDVLIAGDRDYRLDRAEQYLQEIFPTAPLAEIRALLTSPVIDHNAGTIIRRGRRDNDEHECLDMILSGTVAYLNASANVMNLLSFGSLIGGESLFGNQPERDWEQPCEEEGEQQEGAQQASERAMCRRQWTYRTVSHCSVIQFSIEEMRTFLVRNGLMEQMMARMVKVSFLRKTWLFGEHTTPLTLGRIAGSMERITLSGSGLIPGRSGHHLWLIEQGEIHCQDRGGRTLEVVRNGGFFGEQSYLDPQYNHWRFRHEKEVVLHCVQWEHLLEVPIVYWKLLEVFDKRQKQLAG
;
A
#
# COMPACT_ATOMS: atom_id res chain seq x y z
N MET A 1 -3.53 -74.66 34.10
CA MET A 1 -2.66 -74.86 35.27
C MET A 1 -2.49 -73.52 35.97
N SER A 2 -2.99 -73.39 37.21
CA SER A 2 -2.25 -72.95 38.42
C SER A 2 -1.09 -71.95 38.23
N TRP A 3 -0.90 -70.83 38.95
CA TRP A 3 -1.21 -70.40 40.33
C TRP A 3 -0.75 -68.91 40.48
N LEU A 4 -1.53 -67.97 41.09
CA LEU A 4 -1.51 -67.49 42.51
C LEU A 4 -0.34 -66.53 42.86
N ARG A 5 -0.44 -65.43 43.65
CA ARG A 5 -1.51 -64.61 44.31
C ARG A 5 -0.81 -63.45 45.10
N LYS A 6 -1.30 -62.19 45.00
CA LYS A 6 -1.63 -61.15 46.06
C LYS A 6 -0.61 -60.77 47.21
N PRO A 7 -0.86 -59.76 48.11
CA PRO A 7 -1.33 -58.35 47.97
C PRO A 7 -0.74 -57.32 49.04
N LEU A 8 -1.18 -56.04 48.98
CA LEU A 8 -1.59 -55.05 50.04
C LEU A 8 -0.75 -54.66 51.31
N ILE A 9 -0.87 -53.35 51.68
CA ILE A 9 -0.80 -52.66 53.01
C ILE A 9 0.62 -52.40 53.56
N GLY A 10 1.01 -51.25 54.13
CA GLY A 10 0.34 -50.01 54.52
C GLY A 10 1.01 -49.42 55.79
N LEU A 11 0.86 -48.11 55.95
CA LEU A 11 0.78 -47.38 57.22
C LEU A 11 2.05 -46.93 57.99
N LEU A 12 2.25 -45.60 57.95
CA LEU A 12 2.43 -44.63 59.05
C LEU A 12 3.72 -44.53 59.90
N LEU A 13 3.96 -43.23 60.18
CA LEU A 13 4.51 -42.57 61.38
C LEU A 13 5.99 -42.16 61.39
N VAL A 14 6.18 -40.83 61.55
CA VAL A 14 7.13 -40.06 62.40
C VAL A 14 7.20 -38.65 61.75
N MET A 15 6.52 -37.58 62.20
CA MET A 15 6.59 -36.75 63.42
C MET A 15 7.97 -36.15 63.79
N GLY A 16 8.04 -34.81 63.76
CA GLY A 16 9.09 -33.96 64.38
C GLY A 16 9.59 -32.82 63.47
N LEU A 17 8.99 -31.61 63.50
CA LEU A 17 9.50 -30.37 64.17
C LEU A 17 10.74 -29.76 63.45
N LEU A 18 10.88 -28.49 63.03
CA LEU A 18 10.22 -27.20 63.26
C LEU A 18 10.74 -26.15 62.24
N CYS A 19 9.82 -25.38 61.65
CA CYS A 19 9.71 -23.90 61.65
C CYS A 19 10.82 -22.99 61.08
N TRP A 20 10.43 -22.19 60.08
CA TRP A 20 10.16 -20.75 60.26
C TRP A 20 9.41 -20.19 59.04
N SER A 21 8.28 -19.51 59.28
CA SER A 21 7.93 -18.19 58.68
C SER A 21 6.45 -17.87 58.90
N ASP A 22 6.23 -16.88 59.75
CA ASP A 22 5.21 -15.83 59.81
C ASP A 22 3.75 -16.09 59.42
N ALA A 23 2.89 -15.84 60.41
CA ALA A 23 1.46 -15.68 60.28
C ALA A 23 1.12 -14.26 59.80
N VAL A 24 0.23 -14.16 58.81
CA VAL A 24 -0.58 -12.95 58.56
C VAL A 24 -2.04 -13.32 58.81
N ALA A 25 -2.67 -12.52 59.66
CA ALA A 25 -4.07 -12.63 60.02
C ALA A 25 -4.99 -12.30 58.83
N VAL A 26 -5.94 -13.17 58.52
CA VAL A 26 -7.05 -12.88 57.61
C VAL A 26 -8.21 -12.34 58.43
N ALA A 27 -8.60 -11.09 58.15
CA ALA A 27 -9.79 -10.47 58.70
C ALA A 27 -11.05 -11.12 58.11
N SER A 28 -11.96 -11.53 59.01
CA SER A 28 -13.29 -12.06 58.69
C SER A 28 -14.22 -10.92 58.22
N GLY A 29 -14.28 -10.69 56.92
CA GLY A 29 -15.43 -10.04 56.26
C GLY A 29 -16.36 -11.12 55.70
N THR A 30 -17.68 -10.98 55.89
CA THR A 30 -18.69 -11.86 55.26
C THR A 30 -18.54 -11.81 53.73
N ALA A 31 -18.08 -12.90 53.12
CA ALA A 31 -17.89 -13.00 51.67
C ALA A 31 -19.22 -12.77 50.92
N ARG A 32 -19.22 -11.86 49.94
CA ARG A 32 -20.39 -11.58 49.08
C ARG A 32 -20.68 -12.81 48.22
N THR A 33 -21.89 -13.34 48.27
CA THR A 33 -22.33 -14.38 47.32
C THR A 33 -22.67 -13.73 45.96
N VAL A 34 -22.14 -14.27 44.87
CA VAL A 34 -22.39 -13.82 43.49
C VAL A 34 -22.99 -14.98 42.71
N LYS A 35 -24.23 -14.82 42.23
CA LYS A 35 -24.94 -15.82 41.43
C LYS A 35 -24.58 -15.69 39.96
N VAL A 36 -24.06 -16.76 39.37
CA VAL A 36 -23.55 -16.76 37.99
C VAL A 36 -24.37 -17.72 37.12
N GLY A 37 -24.98 -17.20 36.06
CA GLY A 37 -25.67 -18.00 35.06
C GLY A 37 -24.69 -18.77 34.19
N VAL A 38 -24.83 -20.09 34.16
CA VAL A 38 -23.98 -21.01 33.39
C VAL A 38 -24.84 -21.98 32.58
N TYR A 39 -24.30 -22.48 31.48
CA TYR A 39 -25.00 -23.33 30.52
C TYR A 39 -24.00 -24.23 29.80
N GLN A 40 -24.48 -25.20 29.03
CA GLN A 40 -23.61 -26.13 28.29
C GLN A 40 -22.97 -25.45 27.06
N ASN A 41 -21.70 -25.04 27.16
CA ASN A 41 -20.94 -24.35 26.11
C ASN A 41 -19.43 -24.64 26.21
N GLU A 42 -19.04 -25.89 25.97
CA GLU A 42 -17.65 -26.36 26.02
C GLU A 42 -16.80 -25.71 24.91
N PRO A 43 -15.52 -25.31 25.18
CA PRO A 43 -14.79 -25.41 26.46
C PRO A 43 -14.88 -24.13 27.32
N GLY A 44 -15.74 -23.17 26.96
CA GLY A 44 -15.85 -21.88 27.63
C GLY A 44 -16.48 -21.98 29.02
N VAL A 45 -17.65 -22.63 29.12
CA VAL A 45 -18.33 -22.94 30.38
C VAL A 45 -19.25 -24.13 30.16
N PHE A 46 -19.22 -25.13 31.02
CA PHE A 46 -20.04 -26.33 30.86
C PHE A 46 -20.12 -27.12 32.16
N ALA A 47 -21.11 -28.00 32.28
CA ALA A 47 -21.12 -29.03 33.31
C ALA A 47 -20.42 -30.28 32.77
N ASP A 48 -19.45 -30.80 33.51
CA ASP A 48 -18.82 -32.07 33.17
C ASP A 48 -19.74 -33.27 33.49
N LYS A 49 -19.28 -34.48 33.20
CA LYS A 49 -20.07 -35.72 33.42
C LYS A 49 -20.43 -35.99 34.88
N ASN A 50 -19.77 -35.33 35.83
CA ASN A 50 -20.03 -35.44 37.25
C ASN A 50 -20.92 -34.28 37.77
N GLY A 51 -21.32 -33.36 36.88
CA GLY A 51 -22.10 -32.18 37.23
C GLY A 51 -21.28 -31.02 37.77
N GLU A 52 -19.94 -31.07 37.69
CA GLU A 52 -19.07 -29.96 38.10
C GLU A 52 -18.99 -28.91 36.98
N ILE A 53 -19.17 -27.64 37.33
CA ILE A 53 -19.09 -26.52 36.38
C ILE A 53 -17.62 -26.19 36.12
N LYS A 54 -17.19 -26.26 34.86
CA LYS A 54 -15.80 -26.07 34.41
C LYS A 54 -15.74 -25.25 33.13
N GLY A 55 -14.55 -24.75 32.82
CA GLY A 55 -14.27 -24.08 31.55
C GLY A 55 -13.52 -22.76 31.75
N PHE A 56 -13.06 -22.19 30.66
CA PHE A 56 -12.26 -20.97 30.67
C PHE A 56 -12.88 -19.81 31.47
N TYR A 57 -14.18 -19.55 31.32
CA TYR A 57 -14.86 -18.47 32.04
C TYR A 57 -14.99 -18.76 33.53
N VAL A 58 -15.01 -20.03 33.92
CA VAL A 58 -15.07 -20.46 35.32
C VAL A 58 -13.73 -20.16 36.00
N ASP A 59 -12.61 -20.51 35.35
CA ASP A 59 -11.26 -20.24 35.87
C ASP A 59 -11.02 -18.74 36.10
N LEU A 60 -11.43 -17.89 35.15
CA LEU A 60 -11.33 -16.43 35.28
C LEU A 60 -12.19 -15.89 36.43
N LEU A 61 -13.41 -16.41 36.58
CA LEU A 61 -14.31 -16.00 37.67
C LEU A 61 -13.83 -16.47 39.03
N GLU A 62 -13.32 -17.69 39.16
CA GLU A 62 -12.80 -18.22 40.42
C GLU A 62 -11.56 -17.45 40.90
N HIS A 63 -10.69 -17.06 39.96
CA HIS A 63 -9.56 -16.18 40.26
C HIS A 63 -10.01 -14.81 40.78
N THR A 64 -10.93 -14.18 40.05
CA THR A 64 -11.51 -12.89 40.43
C THR A 64 -12.23 -13.00 41.78
N ALA A 65 -13.00 -14.06 42.00
CA ALA A 65 -13.72 -14.30 43.25
C ALA A 65 -12.76 -14.48 44.43
N THR A 66 -11.66 -15.21 44.25
CA THR A 66 -10.64 -15.39 45.28
C THR A 66 -9.97 -14.06 45.64
N LYS A 67 -9.60 -13.25 44.64
CA LYS A 67 -8.96 -11.94 44.84
C LYS A 67 -9.87 -10.92 45.50
N ASN A 68 -11.18 -10.96 45.21
CA ASN A 68 -12.16 -10.00 45.71
C ASN A 68 -13.03 -10.52 46.87
N GLY A 69 -12.76 -11.73 47.39
CA GLY A 69 -13.48 -12.33 48.51
C GLY A 69 -14.95 -12.66 48.21
N TRP A 70 -15.27 -13.09 46.99
CA TRP A 70 -16.60 -13.50 46.58
C TRP A 70 -16.82 -15.00 46.78
N LYS A 71 -18.07 -15.39 47.05
CA LYS A 71 -18.53 -16.78 47.02
C LYS A 71 -19.38 -16.98 45.77
N LEU A 72 -18.92 -17.79 44.82
CA LEU A 72 -19.68 -18.05 43.58
C LEU A 72 -20.78 -19.09 43.81
N GLU A 73 -21.97 -18.81 43.28
CA GLU A 73 -23.09 -19.74 43.20
C GLU A 73 -23.49 -19.90 41.72
N PHE A 74 -23.16 -21.05 41.12
CA PHE A 74 -23.47 -21.30 39.72
C PHE A 74 -24.92 -21.78 39.55
N VAL A 75 -25.68 -21.07 38.72
CA VAL A 75 -27.06 -21.38 38.38
C VAL A 75 -27.09 -21.96 36.97
N PHE A 76 -27.18 -23.29 36.87
CA PHE A 76 -27.20 -23.98 35.59
C PHE A 76 -28.58 -23.92 34.92
N GLY A 77 -28.58 -23.82 33.58
CA GLY A 77 -29.78 -23.80 32.75
C GLY A 77 -29.42 -23.75 31.27
N THR A 78 -30.42 -23.59 30.41
CA THR A 78 -30.19 -23.25 29.01
C THR A 78 -29.69 -21.80 28.88
N TRP A 79 -29.06 -21.44 27.77
CA TRP A 79 -28.62 -20.05 27.53
C TRP A 79 -29.79 -19.05 27.64
N ALA A 80 -30.94 -19.40 27.05
CA ALA A 80 -32.13 -18.56 27.08
C ALA A 80 -32.69 -18.39 28.50
N GLU A 81 -32.76 -19.46 29.30
CA GLU A 81 -33.19 -19.38 30.70
C GLU A 81 -32.24 -18.52 31.54
N SER A 82 -30.93 -18.71 31.38
CA SER A 82 -29.93 -17.93 32.12
C SER A 82 -29.95 -16.45 31.72
N TYR A 83 -30.12 -16.14 30.43
CA TYR A 83 -30.30 -14.76 29.98
C TYR A 83 -31.61 -14.14 30.50
N GLN A 84 -32.72 -14.88 30.54
CA GLN A 84 -33.96 -14.39 31.16
C GLN A 84 -33.82 -14.16 32.67
N ARG A 85 -33.13 -15.06 33.38
CA ARG A 85 -32.79 -14.87 34.81
C ARG A 85 -31.94 -13.61 35.01
N LEU A 86 -31.03 -13.30 34.09
CA LEU A 86 -30.22 -12.07 34.13
C LEU A 86 -31.10 -10.82 34.00
N LEU A 87 -32.00 -10.81 33.00
CA LEU A 87 -32.94 -9.70 32.80
C LEU A 87 -33.87 -9.50 34.00
N ASN A 88 -34.28 -10.58 34.66
CA ASN A 88 -35.12 -10.54 35.86
C ASN A 88 -34.32 -10.19 37.14
N GLY A 89 -32.99 -10.13 37.08
CA GLY A 89 -32.12 -9.92 38.25
C GLY A 89 -32.08 -11.10 39.23
N GLU A 90 -32.39 -12.32 38.75
CA GLU A 90 -32.33 -13.56 39.53
C GLU A 90 -30.89 -14.12 39.63
N ILE A 91 -30.02 -13.70 38.70
CA ILE A 91 -28.56 -13.92 38.72
C ILE A 91 -27.84 -12.57 38.62
N ASP A 92 -26.64 -12.50 39.20
CA ASP A 92 -25.83 -11.28 39.28
C ASP A 92 -24.88 -11.12 38.08
N LEU A 93 -24.46 -12.24 37.48
CA LEU A 93 -23.56 -12.27 36.33
C LEU A 93 -23.92 -13.38 35.34
N GLN A 94 -23.78 -13.09 34.05
CA GLN A 94 -23.82 -14.05 32.97
C GLN A 94 -22.46 -14.11 32.29
N VAL A 95 -21.99 -15.33 32.04
CA VAL A 95 -20.73 -15.56 31.31
C VAL A 95 -20.98 -15.87 29.84
N ALA A 96 -19.89 -15.78 29.06
CA ALA A 96 -19.83 -16.23 27.67
C ALA A 96 -20.92 -15.60 26.77
N ILE A 97 -21.27 -14.34 27.02
CA ILE A 97 -22.31 -13.63 26.27
C ILE A 97 -21.70 -12.78 25.15
N ALA A 98 -22.20 -12.94 23.94
CA ALA A 98 -21.77 -12.14 22.80
C ALA A 98 -22.30 -10.71 22.92
N HIS A 99 -21.40 -9.74 22.80
CA HIS A 99 -21.70 -8.31 22.82
C HIS A 99 -22.44 -7.90 21.54
N THR A 100 -23.69 -7.42 21.67
CA THR A 100 -24.46 -6.87 20.55
C THR A 100 -25.21 -5.60 20.99
N PRO A 101 -25.43 -4.64 20.08
CA PRO A 101 -26.16 -3.40 20.41
C PRO A 101 -27.56 -3.67 21.00
N GLU A 102 -28.24 -4.71 20.53
CA GLU A 102 -29.57 -5.07 21.02
C GLU A 102 -29.54 -5.52 22.49
N ARG A 103 -28.48 -6.23 22.91
CA ARG A 103 -28.31 -6.70 24.28
C ARG A 103 -27.75 -5.62 25.19
N GLU A 104 -26.87 -4.75 24.67
CA GLU A 104 -26.31 -3.61 25.43
C GLU A 104 -27.41 -2.64 25.90
N SER A 105 -28.52 -2.57 25.15
CA SER A 105 -29.72 -1.84 25.58
C SER A 105 -30.47 -2.47 26.76
N GLN A 106 -30.22 -3.75 27.07
CA GLN A 106 -30.97 -4.55 28.06
C GLN A 106 -30.14 -4.97 29.28
N VAL A 107 -28.81 -5.05 29.16
CA VAL A 107 -27.88 -5.47 30.21
C VAL A 107 -26.60 -4.62 30.16
N ASP A 108 -25.82 -4.63 31.24
CA ASP A 108 -24.50 -3.99 31.25
C ASP A 108 -23.40 -5.03 30.98
N PHE A 109 -22.43 -4.69 30.15
CA PHE A 109 -21.31 -5.56 29.80
C PHE A 109 -20.01 -5.13 30.48
N SER A 110 -19.09 -6.09 30.64
CA SER A 110 -17.69 -5.80 30.99
C SER A 110 -17.03 -4.99 29.87
N ASP A 111 -16.13 -4.07 30.21
CA ASP A 111 -15.36 -3.28 29.23
C ASP A 111 -14.31 -4.15 28.52
N GLU A 112 -13.68 -5.07 29.26
CA GLU A 112 -12.69 -6.01 28.75
C GLU A 112 -13.37 -7.21 28.08
N THR A 113 -12.91 -7.52 26.86
CA THR A 113 -13.34 -8.74 26.13
C THR A 113 -12.68 -9.96 26.73
N ALA A 114 -13.43 -10.92 27.25
CA ALA A 114 -12.85 -12.16 27.79
C ALA A 114 -12.20 -13.01 26.70
N PHE A 115 -12.88 -13.16 25.56
CA PHE A 115 -12.39 -13.94 24.41
C PHE A 115 -13.06 -13.46 23.12
N SER A 116 -12.28 -13.36 22.03
CA SER A 116 -12.82 -13.09 20.69
C SER A 116 -13.11 -14.39 19.97
N ASN A 117 -14.34 -14.53 19.47
CA ASN A 117 -14.80 -15.70 18.73
C ASN A 117 -15.41 -15.29 17.39
N TRP A 118 -15.62 -16.22 16.47
CA TRP A 118 -16.20 -15.94 15.15
C TRP A 118 -16.97 -17.12 14.59
N GLY A 119 -17.79 -16.86 13.58
CA GLY A 119 -18.47 -17.87 12.79
C GLY A 119 -17.49 -18.53 11.82
N GLN A 120 -17.34 -19.85 11.94
CA GLN A 120 -16.57 -20.70 11.06
C GLN A 120 -17.52 -21.43 10.12
N ILE A 121 -17.27 -21.33 8.82
CA ILE A 121 -18.02 -22.10 7.82
C ILE A 121 -17.33 -23.45 7.60
N TYR A 122 -18.14 -24.50 7.61
CA TYR A 122 -17.81 -25.84 7.16
C TYR A 122 -18.56 -26.11 5.86
N VAL A 123 -17.93 -26.81 4.93
CA VAL A 123 -18.47 -27.09 3.60
C VAL A 123 -18.32 -28.57 3.29
N TRP A 124 -19.28 -29.11 2.54
CA TRP A 124 -19.18 -30.47 2.05
C TRP A 124 -18.13 -30.59 0.92
N ASN A 125 -18.08 -29.59 0.03
CA ASN A 125 -17.08 -29.50 -1.05
C ASN A 125 -16.03 -28.41 -0.75
N PRO A 126 -14.72 -28.74 -0.67
CA PRO A 126 -13.63 -27.76 -0.52
C PRO A 126 -13.62 -26.63 -1.55
N ASP A 127 -14.21 -26.80 -2.73
CA ASP A 127 -14.31 -25.76 -3.75
C ASP A 127 -15.19 -24.57 -3.31
N LEU A 128 -16.02 -24.72 -2.26
CA LEU A 128 -16.83 -23.67 -1.63
C LEU A 128 -15.99 -22.84 -0.63
N ASP A 129 -14.88 -22.30 -1.13
CA ASP A 129 -13.86 -21.57 -0.36
C ASP A 129 -14.09 -20.04 -0.29
N ALA A 130 -15.16 -19.52 -0.92
CA ALA A 130 -15.44 -18.08 -0.96
C ALA A 130 -16.94 -17.79 -0.88
N LEU A 131 -17.30 -16.65 -0.25
CA LEU A 131 -18.70 -16.23 -0.06
C LEU A 131 -19.54 -16.22 -1.36
N PRO A 132 -19.07 -15.70 -2.51
CA PRO A 132 -19.86 -15.71 -3.75
C PRO A 132 -20.21 -17.11 -4.25
N LYS A 133 -19.41 -18.14 -3.90
CA LYS A 133 -19.66 -19.53 -4.28
C LYS A 133 -20.78 -20.18 -3.49
N LEU A 134 -21.20 -19.56 -2.37
CA LEU A 134 -22.35 -19.98 -1.58
C LEU A 134 -23.70 -19.49 -2.16
N LYS A 135 -23.68 -18.77 -3.29
CA LYS A 135 -24.90 -18.33 -3.96
C LYS A 135 -25.75 -19.53 -4.40
N ASP A 136 -27.04 -19.46 -4.09
CA ASP A 136 -28.06 -20.46 -4.37
C ASP A 136 -27.77 -21.83 -3.73
N ARG A 137 -27.00 -21.86 -2.62
CA ARG A 137 -26.66 -23.05 -1.83
C ARG A 137 -27.48 -23.18 -0.55
N ILE A 138 -27.60 -24.41 -0.04
CA ILE A 138 -28.22 -24.71 1.24
C ILE A 138 -27.19 -24.49 2.35
N VAL A 139 -27.48 -23.57 3.27
CA VAL A 139 -26.60 -23.25 4.39
C VAL A 139 -27.29 -23.59 5.71
N ALA A 140 -26.73 -24.56 6.43
CA ALA A 140 -27.19 -24.95 7.76
C ALA A 140 -26.66 -24.01 8.85
N GLY A 141 -27.48 -23.78 9.87
CA GLY A 141 -27.04 -23.10 11.08
C GLY A 141 -27.98 -23.35 12.23
N MET A 142 -27.48 -23.22 13.46
CA MET A 142 -28.28 -23.44 14.66
C MET A 142 -29.35 -22.34 14.78
N ARG A 143 -30.59 -22.73 15.08
CA ARG A 143 -31.69 -21.77 15.28
C ARG A 143 -31.34 -20.78 16.40
N ASP A 144 -31.64 -19.50 16.17
CA ASP A 144 -31.39 -18.39 17.10
C ASP A 144 -29.91 -18.17 17.47
N ASP A 145 -28.97 -18.80 16.75
CA ASP A 145 -27.55 -18.55 16.90
C ASP A 145 -27.15 -17.18 16.34
N VAL A 146 -26.26 -16.50 17.07
CA VAL A 146 -25.80 -15.16 16.71
C VAL A 146 -24.98 -15.14 15.43
N TYR A 147 -24.15 -16.17 15.19
CA TYR A 147 -23.32 -16.25 13.99
C TYR A 147 -24.18 -16.53 12.76
N TYR A 148 -25.12 -17.47 12.86
CA TYR A 148 -26.02 -17.80 11.76
C TYR A 148 -26.96 -16.64 11.40
N THR A 149 -27.48 -15.93 12.40
CA THR A 149 -28.34 -14.76 12.17
C THR A 149 -27.59 -13.63 11.48
N ARG A 150 -26.37 -13.29 11.95
CA ARG A 150 -25.54 -12.25 11.32
C ARG A 150 -25.01 -12.68 9.95
N PHE A 151 -24.73 -13.96 9.77
CA PHE A 151 -24.32 -14.50 8.47
C PHE A 151 -25.42 -14.34 7.43
N LYS A 152 -26.68 -14.66 7.77
CA LYS A 152 -27.85 -14.41 6.91
C LYS A 152 -27.96 -12.93 6.54
N ALA A 153 -27.73 -12.01 7.48
CA ALA A 153 -27.73 -10.57 7.20
C ALA A 153 -26.57 -10.14 6.29
N LEU A 154 -25.37 -10.67 6.52
CA LEU A 154 -24.17 -10.38 5.72
C LEU A 154 -24.35 -10.81 4.26
N VAL A 155 -24.77 -12.05 4.02
CA VAL A 155 -24.96 -12.54 2.64
C VAL A 155 -26.08 -11.79 1.93
N ALA A 156 -27.13 -11.39 2.64
CA ALA A 156 -28.20 -10.56 2.09
C ALA A 156 -27.70 -9.15 1.68
N GLN A 157 -26.88 -8.50 2.50
CA GLN A 157 -26.25 -7.20 2.17
C GLN A 157 -25.33 -7.29 0.95
N LEU A 158 -24.68 -8.44 0.75
CA LEU A 158 -23.80 -8.72 -0.39
C LEU A 158 -24.58 -9.17 -1.65
N GLY A 159 -25.91 -9.27 -1.60
CA GLY A 159 -26.72 -9.76 -2.71
C GLY A 159 -26.57 -11.26 -3.00
N ILE A 160 -26.05 -12.03 -2.04
CA ILE A 160 -25.86 -13.48 -2.12
C ILE A 160 -27.09 -14.16 -1.51
N LYS A 161 -27.91 -14.76 -2.37
CA LYS A 161 -29.06 -15.54 -1.95
C LYS A 161 -28.61 -16.93 -1.47
N ILE A 162 -29.05 -17.34 -0.29
CA ILE A 162 -28.83 -18.68 0.27
C ILE A 162 -30.18 -19.32 0.63
N TYR A 163 -30.21 -20.65 0.75
CA TYR A 163 -31.35 -21.42 1.27
C TYR A 163 -31.06 -21.84 2.72
N PRO A 164 -31.66 -21.19 3.74
CA PRO A 164 -31.34 -21.50 5.14
C PRO A 164 -31.89 -22.85 5.58
N LEU A 165 -31.10 -23.62 6.34
CA LEU A 165 -31.50 -24.85 7.01
C LEU A 165 -31.28 -24.72 8.53
N ASP A 166 -32.36 -24.55 9.29
CA ASP A 166 -32.28 -24.39 10.75
C ASP A 166 -32.08 -25.73 11.45
N GLN A 167 -31.06 -25.81 12.31
CA GLN A 167 -30.73 -26.99 13.11
C GLN A 167 -30.88 -26.73 14.61
N VAL A 168 -30.98 -27.80 15.40
CA VAL A 168 -31.23 -27.73 16.84
C VAL A 168 -29.97 -27.42 17.66
N ASP A 169 -28.79 -27.80 17.17
CA ASP A 169 -27.48 -27.59 17.80
C ASP A 169 -26.35 -27.62 16.75
N TYR A 170 -25.11 -27.35 17.17
CA TYR A 170 -23.94 -27.35 16.28
C TYR A 170 -23.55 -28.75 15.76
N GLU A 171 -23.86 -29.82 16.50
CA GLU A 171 -23.63 -31.20 16.03
C GLU A 171 -24.52 -31.53 14.84
N ALA A 172 -25.81 -31.17 14.91
CA ALA A 172 -26.76 -31.30 13.81
C ALA A 172 -26.39 -30.44 12.60
N VAL A 173 -25.76 -29.27 12.79
CA VAL A 173 -25.20 -28.47 11.69
C VAL A 173 -24.08 -29.21 10.97
N LEU A 174 -23.10 -29.74 11.71
CA LEU A 174 -21.98 -30.48 11.10
C LEU A 174 -22.43 -31.80 10.48
N GLN A 175 -23.39 -32.49 11.10
CA GLN A 175 -24.00 -33.70 10.56
C GLN A 175 -24.71 -33.42 9.23
N ALA A 176 -25.49 -32.33 9.14
CA ALA A 176 -26.16 -31.96 7.89
C ALA A 176 -25.18 -31.65 6.75
N VAL A 177 -24.00 -31.08 7.05
CA VAL A 177 -22.94 -30.88 6.05
C VAL A 177 -22.27 -32.22 5.68
N ALA A 178 -22.00 -33.08 6.65
CA ALA A 178 -21.39 -34.38 6.42
C ALA A 178 -22.27 -35.34 5.61
N ASP A 179 -23.59 -35.30 5.84
CA ASP A 179 -24.60 -36.10 5.15
C ASP A 179 -24.99 -35.50 3.78
N ASN A 180 -24.44 -34.34 3.43
CA ASN A 180 -24.74 -33.58 2.21
C ASN A 180 -26.22 -33.12 2.12
N ASP A 181 -26.87 -32.95 3.28
CA ASP A 181 -28.18 -32.28 3.42
C ASP A 181 -28.05 -30.76 3.34
N ALA A 182 -26.84 -30.22 3.61
CA ALA A 182 -26.47 -28.82 3.41
C ALA A 182 -25.11 -28.69 2.72
N ASP A 183 -24.98 -27.76 1.77
CA ASP A 183 -23.73 -27.48 1.06
C ASP A 183 -22.68 -26.83 1.98
N ALA A 184 -23.15 -26.04 2.94
CA ALA A 184 -22.34 -25.36 3.95
C ALA A 184 -23.07 -25.31 5.30
N GLY A 185 -22.32 -25.17 6.39
CA GLY A 185 -22.83 -25.03 7.74
C GLY A 185 -22.01 -24.01 8.51
N ILE A 186 -22.66 -23.17 9.32
CA ILE A 186 -21.97 -22.19 10.16
C ILE A 186 -22.10 -22.55 11.64
N ILE A 187 -20.96 -22.63 12.32
CA ILE A 187 -20.85 -22.84 13.77
C ILE A 187 -19.79 -21.91 14.34
N SER A 188 -19.75 -21.74 15.67
CA SER A 188 -18.66 -20.97 16.30
C SER A 188 -17.30 -21.67 16.13
N ARG A 189 -16.21 -20.90 16.02
CA ARG A 189 -14.83 -21.43 15.95
C ARG A 189 -14.52 -22.33 17.14
N SER A 190 -14.93 -21.93 18.34
CA SER A 190 -14.72 -22.71 19.57
C SER A 190 -15.40 -24.08 19.53
N ALA A 191 -16.65 -24.15 19.04
CA ALA A 191 -17.34 -25.42 18.86
C ALA A 191 -16.68 -26.27 17.76
N GLY A 192 -16.25 -25.63 16.67
CA GLY A 192 -15.52 -26.29 15.58
C GLY A 192 -14.27 -27.02 16.05
N MET A 193 -13.47 -26.42 16.95
CA MET A 193 -12.26 -27.07 17.51
C MET A 193 -12.52 -28.39 18.24
N MET A 194 -13.71 -28.54 18.82
CA MET A 194 -14.09 -29.73 19.59
C MET A 194 -14.80 -30.77 18.73
N LEU A 195 -15.68 -30.31 17.83
CA LEU A 195 -16.58 -31.18 17.07
C LEU A 195 -16.01 -31.64 15.72
N ASP A 196 -15.12 -30.87 15.08
CA ASP A 196 -14.74 -31.11 13.68
C ASP A 196 -14.01 -32.44 13.41
N LYS A 197 -13.38 -33.05 14.42
CA LYS A 197 -12.66 -34.32 14.29
C LYS A 197 -13.57 -35.54 14.06
N GLY A 198 -14.90 -35.38 14.14
CA GLY A 198 -15.88 -36.45 14.01
C GLY A 198 -16.69 -36.49 12.71
N TYR A 199 -16.62 -35.46 11.87
CA TYR A 199 -17.54 -35.27 10.74
C TYR A 199 -16.81 -35.15 9.40
N ALA A 200 -17.43 -35.66 8.33
CA ALA A 200 -16.94 -35.52 6.96
C ALA A 200 -17.27 -34.12 6.38
N ALA A 201 -16.85 -33.06 7.09
CA ALA A 201 -17.07 -31.68 6.71
C ALA A 201 -15.74 -30.92 6.66
N HIS A 202 -15.49 -30.18 5.58
CA HIS A 202 -14.26 -29.44 5.38
C HIS A 202 -14.36 -28.03 5.93
N LYS A 203 -13.38 -27.63 6.73
CA LYS A 203 -13.29 -26.25 7.22
C LYS A 203 -12.93 -25.31 6.05
N SER A 204 -13.83 -24.39 5.73
CA SER A 204 -13.63 -23.38 4.68
C SER A 204 -12.71 -22.25 5.19
N PRO A 205 -11.92 -21.58 4.34
CA PRO A 205 -11.19 -20.36 4.72
C PRO A 205 -12.13 -19.18 5.02
N ILE A 206 -13.44 -19.29 4.74
CA ILE A 206 -14.42 -18.26 5.07
C ILE A 206 -14.60 -18.16 6.59
N VAL A 207 -14.09 -17.06 7.13
CA VAL A 207 -14.30 -16.60 8.51
C VAL A 207 -15.21 -15.38 8.47
N CYS A 208 -16.25 -15.37 9.30
CA CYS A 208 -17.21 -14.27 9.31
C CYS A 208 -17.76 -14.00 10.71
N CYS A 209 -18.41 -12.85 10.88
CA CYS A 209 -19.11 -12.48 12.10
C CYS A 209 -18.23 -12.57 13.36
N PRO A 210 -17.09 -11.84 13.45
CA PRO A 210 -16.32 -11.76 14.68
C PRO A 210 -17.19 -11.16 15.80
N MET A 211 -17.10 -11.75 16.98
CA MET A 211 -17.85 -11.40 18.17
C MET A 211 -16.91 -11.29 19.37
N GLU A 212 -17.05 -10.20 20.10
CA GLU A 212 -16.49 -10.08 21.44
C GLU A 212 -17.41 -10.83 22.40
N ILE A 213 -16.84 -11.79 23.12
CA ILE A 213 -17.54 -12.53 24.16
C ILE A 213 -17.11 -11.94 25.51
N ARG A 214 -18.10 -11.42 26.23
CA ARG A 214 -17.93 -10.61 27.44
C ARG A 214 -18.68 -11.23 28.62
N PHE A 215 -18.52 -10.63 29.79
CA PHE A 215 -19.40 -10.85 30.94
C PHE A 215 -20.55 -9.84 30.90
N ALA A 216 -21.72 -10.18 31.41
CA ALA A 216 -22.82 -9.23 31.58
C ALA A 216 -23.43 -9.29 32.98
N ALA A 217 -23.92 -8.16 33.45
CA ALA A 217 -24.69 -8.00 34.67
C ALA A 217 -26.08 -7.39 34.34
N PRO A 218 -27.09 -7.52 35.23
CA PRO A 218 -28.37 -6.86 35.03
C PRO A 218 -28.21 -5.35 34.84
N LYS A 219 -29.06 -4.72 34.02
CA LYS A 219 -28.94 -3.27 33.73
C LYS A 219 -28.93 -2.44 35.01
N ASP A 220 -27.99 -1.50 35.10
CA ASP A 220 -27.79 -0.58 36.22
C ASP A 220 -27.54 -1.28 37.58
N ARG A 221 -27.21 -2.59 37.56
CA ARG A 221 -26.98 -3.42 38.74
C ARG A 221 -25.80 -4.37 38.50
N GLY A 222 -24.72 -4.19 39.26
CA GLY A 222 -23.51 -5.03 39.14
C GLY A 222 -22.32 -4.36 38.45
N SER A 223 -22.37 -3.03 38.27
CA SER A 223 -21.23 -2.23 37.76
C SER A 223 -19.97 -2.37 38.61
N ASP A 224 -20.11 -2.73 39.89
CA ASP A 224 -19.01 -3.03 40.79
C ASP A 224 -18.39 -4.41 40.55
N LEU A 225 -19.21 -5.42 40.21
CA LEU A 225 -18.73 -6.74 39.80
C LEU A 225 -18.01 -6.68 38.45
N LEU A 226 -18.58 -5.97 37.47
CA LEU A 226 -17.99 -5.80 36.15
C LEU A 226 -16.66 -5.04 36.22
N ARG A 227 -16.58 -3.93 36.97
CA ARG A 227 -15.30 -3.19 37.17
C ARG A 227 -14.22 -4.03 37.83
N ALA A 228 -14.57 -4.90 38.78
CA ALA A 228 -13.61 -5.80 39.41
C ALA A 228 -13.12 -6.88 38.42
N LEU A 229 -14.03 -7.43 37.59
CA LEU A 229 -13.69 -8.34 36.51
C LEU A 229 -12.81 -7.68 35.45
N ASP A 230 -13.11 -6.46 35.03
CA ASP A 230 -12.34 -5.71 34.05
C ASP A 230 -10.92 -5.44 34.54
N ARG A 231 -10.77 -4.95 35.77
CA ARG A 231 -9.45 -4.73 36.37
C ARG A 231 -8.64 -6.03 36.42
N ASP A 232 -9.22 -7.12 36.92
CA ASP A 232 -8.49 -8.37 37.12
C ASP A 232 -8.20 -9.06 35.78
N LEU A 233 -9.09 -8.96 34.81
CA LEU A 233 -8.89 -9.47 33.46
C LEU A 233 -7.82 -8.67 32.71
N HIS A 234 -7.80 -7.35 32.86
CA HIS A 234 -6.75 -6.48 32.32
C HIS A 234 -5.37 -6.84 32.88
N GLU A 235 -5.27 -7.04 34.21
CA GLU A 235 -4.03 -7.49 34.85
C GLU A 235 -3.59 -8.87 34.36
N MET A 236 -4.50 -9.84 34.27
CA MET A 236 -4.15 -11.18 33.79
C MET A 236 -3.69 -11.16 32.32
N LYS A 237 -4.30 -10.35 31.46
CA LYS A 237 -3.88 -10.24 30.05
C LYS A 237 -2.53 -9.54 29.87
N ALA A 238 -2.14 -8.67 30.80
CA ALA A 238 -0.85 -7.99 30.73
C ALA A 238 0.35 -8.93 31.03
N ASP A 239 0.11 -10.06 31.71
CA ASP A 239 1.13 -11.04 32.07
C ASP A 239 0.98 -12.34 31.26
N SER A 240 1.96 -12.65 30.41
CA SER A 240 1.99 -13.86 29.58
C SER A 240 2.07 -15.18 30.36
N GLU A 241 2.47 -15.16 31.63
CA GLU A 241 2.48 -16.35 32.50
C GLU A 241 1.23 -16.47 33.39
N SER A 242 0.25 -15.57 33.21
CA SER A 242 -0.94 -15.50 34.06
C SER A 242 -1.88 -16.70 33.93
N LEU A 243 -2.85 -16.75 34.84
CA LEU A 243 -3.94 -17.72 34.77
C LEU A 243 -4.71 -17.62 33.44
N TYR A 244 -4.85 -16.43 32.86
CA TYR A 244 -5.56 -16.24 31.59
C TYR A 244 -4.94 -17.10 30.48
N TYR A 245 -3.62 -17.00 30.25
CA TYR A 245 -2.96 -17.74 29.19
C TYR A 245 -2.83 -19.24 29.51
N THR A 246 -2.61 -19.61 30.78
CA THR A 246 -2.55 -21.02 31.18
C THR A 246 -3.91 -21.72 31.05
N SER A 247 -4.99 -21.08 31.49
CA SER A 247 -6.37 -21.55 31.31
C SER A 247 -6.77 -21.55 29.83
N PHE A 248 -6.42 -20.51 29.07
CA PHE A 248 -6.67 -20.45 27.63
C PHE A 248 -5.99 -21.62 26.89
N ASN A 249 -4.73 -21.89 27.18
CA ASN A 249 -4.00 -22.99 26.54
C ASN A 249 -4.52 -24.37 26.96
N GLN A 250 -4.99 -24.49 28.19
CA GLN A 250 -5.62 -25.72 28.68
C GLN A 250 -6.93 -26.00 27.95
N TRP A 251 -7.81 -25.00 27.82
CA TRP A 251 -9.17 -25.18 27.31
C TRP A 251 -9.27 -25.06 25.79
N TYR A 252 -8.45 -24.24 25.13
CA TYR A 252 -8.53 -23.96 23.69
C TYR A 252 -7.33 -24.47 22.87
N GLU A 253 -6.14 -24.68 23.47
CA GLU A 253 -4.94 -25.15 22.74
C GLU A 253 -4.51 -26.59 23.07
N GLY A 254 -5.27 -27.30 23.91
CA GLY A 254 -5.05 -28.74 24.15
C GLY A 254 -3.83 -29.06 25.03
N GLY A 255 -3.57 -28.25 26.06
CA GLY A 255 -2.77 -28.59 27.25
C GLY A 255 -1.48 -29.38 27.01
N SER A 256 -0.36 -28.68 26.77
CA SER A 256 0.97 -29.31 26.93
C SER A 256 2.00 -28.37 27.58
N LYS A 257 2.17 -28.53 28.89
CA LYS A 257 3.51 -28.50 29.54
C LYS A 257 3.61 -29.79 30.36
N LYS A 258 4.22 -30.85 29.82
CA LYS A 258 4.53 -32.04 30.62
C LYS A 258 5.83 -31.80 31.39
N ALA A 259 5.73 -31.71 32.71
CA ALA A 259 6.88 -31.86 33.60
C ALA A 259 7.48 -33.27 33.45
N PHE A 260 8.82 -33.34 33.37
CA PHE A 260 9.56 -34.57 33.11
C PHE A 260 9.49 -35.57 34.27
N PRO A 261 9.01 -36.82 34.05
CA PRO A 261 8.93 -37.82 35.10
C PRO A 261 10.24 -38.62 35.24
N LYS A 262 10.63 -38.93 36.48
CA LYS A 262 11.93 -39.53 36.85
C LYS A 262 12.21 -40.94 36.29
N TRP A 263 11.25 -41.58 35.61
CA TRP A 263 11.45 -42.86 34.91
C TRP A 263 12.11 -42.71 33.53
N VAL A 264 12.24 -41.48 33.01
CA VAL A 264 12.82 -41.21 31.69
C VAL A 264 14.31 -41.59 31.61
N LEU A 265 15.07 -41.50 32.71
CA LEU A 265 16.51 -41.78 32.71
C LEU A 265 16.87 -43.25 32.35
N PRO A 266 16.24 -44.28 32.96
CA PRO A 266 16.50 -45.67 32.55
C PRO A 266 15.95 -45.99 31.15
N VAL A 267 14.89 -45.32 30.69
CA VAL A 267 14.37 -45.49 29.32
C VAL A 267 15.27 -44.82 28.27
N ALA A 268 15.88 -43.68 28.59
CA ALA A 268 16.87 -43.03 27.73
C ALA A 268 18.13 -43.89 27.55
N ALA A 269 18.57 -44.60 28.59
CA ALA A 269 19.65 -45.59 28.47
C ALA A 269 19.27 -46.78 27.57
N GLY A 270 18.02 -47.26 27.67
CA GLY A 270 17.47 -48.27 26.76
C GLY A 270 17.36 -47.78 25.32
N ALA A 271 16.93 -46.52 25.11
CA ALA A 271 16.83 -45.90 23.81
C ALA A 271 18.21 -45.68 23.16
N ALA A 272 19.24 -45.35 23.94
CA ALA A 272 20.62 -45.27 23.47
C ALA A 272 21.13 -46.65 22.99
N GLY A 273 20.81 -47.73 23.73
CA GLY A 273 21.11 -49.10 23.29
C GLY A 273 20.36 -49.49 22.01
N MET A 274 19.10 -49.07 21.88
CA MET A 274 18.30 -49.29 20.68
C MET A 274 18.79 -48.48 19.47
N LEU A 275 19.32 -47.26 19.69
CA LEU A 275 19.95 -46.46 18.64
C LEU A 275 21.24 -47.09 18.11
N VAL A 276 22.03 -47.74 18.97
CA VAL A 276 23.21 -48.52 18.52
C VAL A 276 22.77 -49.74 17.70
N LEU A 277 21.71 -50.44 18.12
CA LEU A 277 21.11 -51.54 17.34
C LEU A 277 20.55 -51.06 16.00
N LEU A 278 19.89 -49.91 15.97
CA LEU A 278 19.39 -49.29 14.74
C LEU A 278 20.53 -48.81 13.83
N PHE A 279 21.65 -48.36 14.40
CA PHE A 279 22.84 -47.98 13.62
C PHE A 279 23.48 -49.20 12.93
N VAL A 280 23.62 -50.32 13.66
CA VAL A 280 24.08 -51.60 13.07
C VAL A 280 23.08 -52.14 12.05
N GLY A 281 21.78 -52.04 12.35
CA GLY A 281 20.70 -52.37 11.42
C GLY A 281 20.72 -51.52 10.15
N ASN A 282 21.03 -50.22 10.26
CA ASN A 282 21.17 -49.30 9.14
C ASN A 282 22.37 -49.67 8.26
N LEU A 283 23.46 -50.16 8.86
CA LEU A 283 24.62 -50.66 8.12
C LEU A 283 24.29 -51.91 7.29
N LEU A 284 23.45 -52.81 7.83
CA LEU A 284 22.95 -54.00 7.13
C LEU A 284 21.89 -53.63 6.07
N LEU A 285 21.03 -52.65 6.34
CA LEU A 285 20.07 -52.08 5.40
C LEU A 285 20.76 -51.42 4.21
N ARG A 286 21.88 -50.71 4.40
CA ARG A 286 22.66 -50.15 3.28
C ARG A 286 23.18 -51.21 2.31
N ARG A 287 23.52 -52.41 2.81
CA ARG A 287 23.85 -53.57 1.97
C ARG A 287 22.63 -54.12 1.22
N GLN A 288 21.44 -54.10 1.82
CA GLN A 288 20.18 -54.45 1.14
C GLN A 288 19.73 -53.40 0.13
N VAL A 289 19.99 -52.11 0.39
CA VAL A 289 19.68 -51.00 -0.52
C VAL A 289 20.50 -51.11 -1.81
N GLN A 290 21.75 -51.58 -1.75
CA GLN A 290 22.54 -51.88 -2.95
C GLN A 290 21.97 -53.03 -3.80
N ALA A 291 21.23 -53.96 -3.19
CA ALA A 291 20.49 -54.99 -3.92
C ALA A 291 19.17 -54.45 -4.51
N ARG A 292 18.50 -53.54 -3.79
CA ARG A 292 17.28 -52.81 -4.24
C ARG A 292 17.56 -51.77 -5.33
N THR A 293 18.78 -51.23 -5.44
CA THR A 293 19.15 -50.29 -6.52
C THR A 293 19.09 -50.90 -7.92
N MET A 294 19.24 -52.24 -8.05
CA MET A 294 18.99 -52.93 -9.32
C MET A 294 17.49 -53.08 -9.63
N GLU A 295 16.62 -52.96 -8.63
CA GLU A 295 15.16 -52.98 -8.78
C GLU A 295 14.63 -51.58 -9.18
N LEU A 296 15.27 -50.51 -8.67
CA LEU A 296 15.02 -49.10 -9.01
C LEU A 296 15.29 -48.77 -10.50
N GLU A 297 16.21 -49.48 -11.17
CA GLU A 297 16.46 -49.31 -12.61
C GLU A 297 15.24 -49.68 -13.48
N LYS A 298 14.39 -50.60 -13.01
CA LYS A 298 13.10 -50.91 -13.66
C LYS A 298 12.05 -49.81 -13.41
N GLU A 299 12.13 -49.13 -12.28
CA GLU A 299 11.23 -48.03 -11.91
C GLU A 299 11.53 -46.74 -12.72
N ILE A 300 12.79 -46.53 -13.12
CA ILE A 300 13.22 -45.45 -14.02
C ILE A 300 12.54 -45.53 -15.40
N VAL A 301 12.23 -46.73 -15.89
CA VAL A 301 11.53 -46.93 -17.18
C VAL A 301 10.06 -46.49 -17.08
N ILE A 302 9.42 -46.68 -15.93
CA ILE A 302 8.05 -46.23 -15.64
C ILE A 302 8.02 -44.71 -15.46
N ARG A 303 9.03 -44.14 -14.78
CA ARG A 303 9.19 -42.68 -14.64
C ARG A 303 9.37 -41.97 -15.99
N LYS A 304 10.09 -42.59 -16.94
CA LYS A 304 10.22 -42.07 -18.32
C LYS A 304 8.89 -42.02 -19.07
N GLN A 305 7.95 -42.93 -18.80
CA GLN A 305 6.60 -42.90 -19.40
C GLN A 305 5.71 -41.82 -18.77
N ALA A 306 5.86 -41.56 -17.46
CA ALA A 306 5.22 -40.43 -16.79
C ALA A 306 5.79 -39.06 -17.22
N GLU A 307 7.10 -38.99 -17.50
CA GLU A 307 7.79 -37.80 -18.00
C GLU A 307 7.38 -37.44 -19.44
N VAL A 308 7.07 -38.44 -20.28
CA VAL A 308 6.49 -38.24 -21.62
C VAL A 308 5.04 -37.75 -21.54
N ALA A 309 4.24 -38.21 -20.58
CA ALA A 309 2.89 -37.69 -20.33
C ALA A 309 2.89 -36.25 -19.77
N MET A 310 3.82 -35.92 -18.88
CA MET A 310 4.08 -34.56 -18.38
C MET A 310 4.56 -33.63 -19.51
N ARG A 311 5.42 -34.12 -20.41
CA ARG A 311 5.87 -33.40 -21.63
C ARG A 311 4.74 -33.05 -22.59
N VAL A 312 3.67 -33.82 -22.63
CA VAL A 312 2.48 -33.53 -23.47
C VAL A 312 1.58 -32.48 -22.81
N ALA A 313 1.57 -32.36 -21.48
CA ALA A 313 0.92 -31.27 -20.75
C ALA A 313 1.74 -29.95 -20.74
N MET A 314 3.07 -30.02 -20.88
CA MET A 314 3.99 -28.87 -20.95
C MET A 314 4.14 -28.25 -22.37
N ARG A 315 3.23 -28.58 -23.30
CA ARG A 315 3.28 -28.13 -24.71
C ARG A 315 2.74 -26.72 -24.96
N ASN A 316 2.08 -26.10 -23.99
CA ASN A 316 1.20 -24.99 -24.29
C ASN A 316 1.92 -23.66 -24.17
N LEU A 317 1.90 -22.89 -25.26
CA LEU A 317 2.05 -21.44 -25.22
C LEU A 317 0.98 -20.91 -24.26
N LEU A 318 1.40 -20.53 -23.05
CA LEU A 318 0.51 -20.14 -21.95
C LEU A 318 0.73 -18.67 -21.61
N THR A 319 -0.37 -17.92 -21.59
CA THR A 319 -0.41 -16.50 -21.24
C THR A 319 -1.29 -16.30 -20.01
N LEU A 320 -0.75 -15.67 -18.97
CA LEU A 320 -1.45 -15.38 -17.72
C LEU A 320 -1.34 -13.90 -17.41
N GLN A 321 -2.44 -13.25 -17.05
CA GLN A 321 -2.40 -11.86 -16.60
C GLN A 321 -1.87 -11.80 -15.15
N VAL A 322 -0.82 -11.02 -14.92
CA VAL A 322 -0.19 -10.82 -13.61
C VAL A 322 -0.89 -9.66 -12.88
N ALA A 323 -1.07 -8.55 -13.59
CA ALA A 323 -1.72 -7.31 -13.20
C ALA A 323 -2.33 -6.63 -14.45
N PRO A 324 -3.19 -5.60 -14.34
CA PRO A 324 -3.64 -4.84 -15.50
C PRO A 324 -2.47 -4.38 -16.38
N GLY A 325 -2.53 -4.65 -17.69
CA GLY A 325 -1.46 -4.34 -18.64
C GLY A 325 -0.16 -5.16 -18.48
N VAL A 326 -0.12 -6.18 -17.60
CA VAL A 326 1.07 -7.02 -17.36
C VAL A 326 0.72 -8.50 -17.49
N TYR A 327 1.49 -9.22 -18.31
CA TYR A 327 1.27 -10.64 -18.59
C TYR A 327 2.57 -11.45 -18.42
N TRP A 328 2.39 -12.68 -17.96
CA TRP A 328 3.40 -13.72 -17.97
C TRP A 328 3.11 -14.67 -19.14
N LEU A 329 4.03 -14.75 -20.08
CA LEU A 329 3.94 -15.69 -21.19
C LEU A 329 5.06 -16.73 -21.08
N GLN A 330 4.70 -18.01 -21.06
CA GLN A 330 5.68 -19.09 -20.97
C GLN A 330 5.56 -20.06 -22.13
N ILE A 331 6.72 -20.44 -22.67
CA ILE A 331 6.89 -21.45 -23.71
C ILE A 331 8.05 -22.36 -23.26
N PRO A 332 7.81 -23.28 -22.29
CA PRO A 332 8.87 -24.09 -21.69
C PRO A 332 9.66 -24.91 -22.71
N GLU A 333 9.02 -25.41 -23.77
CA GLU A 333 9.70 -26.16 -24.84
C GLU A 333 10.70 -25.31 -25.63
N ALA A 334 10.44 -24.01 -25.77
CA ALA A 334 11.36 -23.05 -26.38
C ALA A 334 12.36 -22.48 -25.35
N GLY A 335 12.23 -22.82 -24.06
CA GLY A 335 13.00 -22.23 -22.97
C GLY A 335 12.75 -20.73 -22.79
N LEU A 336 11.57 -20.23 -23.17
CA LEU A 336 11.23 -18.81 -23.12
C LEU A 336 10.20 -18.51 -22.04
N TYR A 337 10.50 -17.51 -21.23
CA TYR A 337 9.67 -17.00 -20.15
C TYR A 337 9.67 -15.47 -20.27
N ILE A 338 8.56 -14.93 -20.77
CA ILE A 338 8.46 -13.55 -21.22
C ILE A 338 7.61 -12.76 -20.22
N LEU A 339 8.21 -11.70 -19.68
CA LEU A 339 7.49 -10.65 -18.98
C LEU A 339 6.95 -9.66 -20.01
N CYS A 340 5.64 -9.58 -20.17
CA CYS A 340 4.98 -8.66 -21.09
C CYS A 340 4.40 -7.47 -20.32
N GLY A 341 4.92 -6.26 -20.54
CA GLY A 341 4.64 -5.08 -19.72
C GLY A 341 5.54 -5.05 -18.49
N CYS A 342 6.15 -3.89 -18.20
CA CYS A 342 7.21 -3.78 -17.21
C CYS A 342 7.06 -2.54 -16.31
N PRO A 343 5.92 -2.34 -15.63
CA PRO A 343 5.76 -1.21 -14.70
C PRO A 343 6.60 -1.39 -13.44
N SER A 344 6.60 -0.37 -12.57
CA SER A 344 7.28 -0.43 -11.27
C SER A 344 6.80 -1.62 -10.43
N GLU A 345 7.68 -2.17 -9.58
CA GLU A 345 7.37 -3.28 -8.66
C GLU A 345 6.94 -4.60 -9.32
N VAL A 346 7.10 -4.75 -10.65
CA VAL A 346 6.69 -5.95 -11.37
C VAL A 346 7.39 -7.22 -10.89
N VAL A 347 8.65 -7.12 -10.43
CA VAL A 347 9.39 -8.25 -9.85
C VAL A 347 8.68 -8.79 -8.61
N LYS A 348 8.20 -7.92 -7.72
CA LYS A 348 7.47 -8.31 -6.51
C LYS A 348 6.14 -8.97 -6.85
N HIS A 349 5.43 -8.47 -7.87
CA HIS A 349 4.22 -9.13 -8.40
C HIS A 349 4.52 -10.55 -8.92
N LEU A 350 5.60 -10.74 -9.68
CA LEU A 350 6.02 -12.05 -10.16
C LEU A 350 6.42 -13.01 -9.02
N MET A 351 7.11 -12.51 -7.99
CA MET A 351 7.45 -13.28 -6.79
C MET A 351 6.19 -13.73 -6.03
N ARG A 352 5.23 -12.81 -5.79
CA ARG A 352 3.96 -13.15 -5.10
C ARG A 352 3.14 -14.20 -5.84
N ARG A 353 3.20 -14.20 -7.17
CA ARG A 353 2.51 -15.19 -8.02
C ARG A 353 3.30 -16.49 -8.21
N GLY A 354 4.52 -16.57 -7.69
CA GLY A 354 5.38 -17.76 -7.79
C GLY A 354 6.10 -17.95 -9.12
N TYR A 355 6.11 -16.96 -10.02
CA TYR A 355 6.86 -17.02 -11.28
C TYR A 355 8.35 -16.80 -11.07
N ILE A 356 8.70 -16.00 -10.05
CA ILE A 356 10.05 -15.91 -9.50
C ILE A 356 10.05 -16.67 -8.17
N SER A 357 10.87 -17.72 -8.09
CA SER A 357 10.96 -18.59 -6.92
C SER A 357 12.38 -19.12 -6.76
N SER A 358 12.79 -19.39 -5.53
CA SER A 358 14.10 -20.00 -5.27
C SER A 358 14.13 -21.46 -5.76
N THR A 359 15.21 -21.81 -6.42
CA THR A 359 15.50 -23.15 -6.93
C THR A 359 16.98 -23.49 -6.74
N SER A 360 17.36 -24.74 -6.99
CA SER A 360 18.77 -25.14 -6.95
C SER A 360 19.11 -26.08 -8.10
N LYS A 361 20.34 -25.93 -8.61
CA LYS A 361 20.92 -26.79 -9.65
C LYS A 361 22.40 -26.95 -9.35
N ASP A 362 22.90 -28.18 -9.42
CA ASP A 362 24.32 -28.50 -9.18
C ASP A 362 24.86 -27.96 -7.83
N GLY A 363 24.00 -27.90 -6.81
CA GLY A 363 24.35 -27.41 -5.46
C GLY A 363 24.39 -25.88 -5.32
N VAL A 364 24.09 -25.12 -6.37
CA VAL A 364 23.97 -23.65 -6.33
C VAL A 364 22.50 -23.25 -6.23
N SER A 365 22.16 -22.40 -5.26
CA SER A 365 20.83 -21.81 -5.11
C SER A 365 20.73 -20.52 -5.92
N PHE A 366 19.65 -20.36 -6.68
CA PHE A 366 19.36 -19.18 -7.50
C PHE A 366 17.84 -19.07 -7.72
N GLU A 367 17.39 -18.07 -8.46
CA GLU A 367 15.96 -17.86 -8.73
C GLU A 367 15.52 -18.27 -10.14
N THR A 368 14.26 -18.67 -10.27
CA THR A 368 13.54 -18.69 -11.56
C THR A 368 13.14 -17.27 -11.95
N GLY A 369 12.61 -17.09 -13.15
CA GLY A 369 12.03 -15.82 -13.57
C GLY A 369 11.95 -15.66 -15.08
N PRO A 370 11.61 -14.45 -15.55
CA PRO A 370 11.62 -14.15 -16.97
C PRO A 370 13.05 -14.20 -17.53
N ASN A 371 13.20 -14.45 -18.82
CA ASN A 371 14.45 -14.29 -19.56
C ASN A 371 14.28 -13.40 -20.81
N VAL A 372 13.07 -12.89 -21.02
CA VAL A 372 12.70 -11.92 -22.04
C VAL A 372 11.75 -10.89 -21.43
N ILE A 373 11.88 -9.63 -21.84
CA ILE A 373 10.93 -8.55 -21.49
C ILE A 373 10.35 -8.00 -22.79
N LEU A 374 9.03 -7.94 -22.89
CA LEU A 374 8.31 -7.18 -23.90
C LEU A 374 7.87 -5.83 -23.30
N LEU A 375 8.38 -4.75 -23.88
CA LEU A 375 8.13 -3.37 -23.49
C LEU A 375 6.79 -2.88 -24.04
N SER A 376 6.12 -1.99 -23.30
CA SER A 376 4.99 -1.22 -23.81
C SER A 376 5.45 -0.25 -24.90
N ASP A 377 4.58 0.04 -25.86
CA ASP A 377 4.80 1.07 -26.90
C ASP A 377 4.89 2.49 -26.33
N VAL A 378 4.35 2.71 -25.13
CA VAL A 378 4.34 4.00 -24.45
C VAL A 378 5.15 3.96 -23.18
N LEU A 379 5.67 5.12 -22.80
CA LEU A 379 6.40 5.27 -21.54
C LEU A 379 5.45 5.31 -20.33
N VAL A 380 4.23 5.82 -20.55
CA VAL A 380 3.29 6.22 -19.50
C VAL A 380 1.89 5.78 -19.88
N GLN A 381 1.14 5.27 -18.91
CA GLN A 381 -0.26 4.93 -19.03
C GLN A 381 -1.01 5.33 -17.76
N ASN A 382 -2.05 6.16 -17.89
CA ASN A 382 -2.87 6.63 -16.77
C ASN A 382 -2.03 7.18 -15.60
N GLY A 383 -0.99 7.95 -15.92
CA GLY A 383 -0.06 8.54 -14.94
C GLY A 383 1.00 7.58 -14.38
N GLY A 384 0.94 6.27 -14.66
CA GLY A 384 1.94 5.29 -14.24
C GLY A 384 2.95 4.95 -15.34
N PHE A 385 4.18 4.59 -14.97
CA PHE A 385 5.22 4.21 -15.93
C PHE A 385 5.04 2.78 -16.40
N ALA A 386 5.09 2.57 -17.71
CA ALA A 386 4.85 1.27 -18.32
C ALA A 386 6.12 0.44 -18.51
N ASN A 387 7.30 1.09 -18.52
CA ASN A 387 8.60 0.48 -18.79
C ASN A 387 9.68 0.93 -17.77
N LEU A 388 9.99 0.07 -16.81
CA LEU A 388 11.03 0.21 -15.77
C LEU A 388 11.80 -1.13 -15.68
N ALA A 389 12.72 -1.35 -16.63
CA ALA A 389 13.32 -2.68 -16.85
C ALA A 389 14.56 -2.97 -16.00
N GLU A 390 15.08 -2.02 -15.22
CA GLU A 390 16.32 -2.20 -14.44
C GLU A 390 16.24 -3.38 -13.47
N PHE A 391 15.26 -3.39 -12.56
CA PHE A 391 15.16 -4.46 -11.56
C PHE A 391 14.87 -5.84 -12.15
N PRO A 392 13.95 -6.01 -13.12
CA PRO A 392 13.79 -7.27 -13.84
C PRO A 392 15.10 -7.75 -14.49
N VAL A 393 15.88 -6.85 -15.09
CA VAL A 393 17.19 -7.19 -15.67
C VAL A 393 18.19 -7.57 -14.58
N LEU A 394 18.29 -6.82 -13.49
CA LEU A 394 19.18 -7.16 -12.36
C LEU A 394 18.82 -8.52 -11.74
N GLN A 395 17.52 -8.85 -11.66
CA GLN A 395 17.04 -10.16 -11.23
C GLN A 395 17.54 -11.27 -12.15
N MET A 396 17.43 -11.10 -13.47
CA MET A 396 17.95 -12.04 -14.48
C MET A 396 19.47 -12.23 -14.37
N LEU A 397 20.21 -11.13 -14.29
CA LEU A 397 21.67 -11.16 -14.31
C LEU A 397 22.24 -11.80 -13.04
N TYR A 398 21.79 -11.35 -11.87
CA TYR A 398 22.42 -11.68 -10.59
C TYR A 398 21.65 -12.73 -9.78
N ARG A 399 20.32 -12.63 -9.68
CA ARG A 399 19.53 -13.55 -8.85
C ARG A 399 19.24 -14.88 -9.55
N GLN A 400 19.06 -14.88 -10.87
CA GLN A 400 19.07 -16.11 -11.67
C GLN A 400 20.49 -16.56 -12.05
N GLY A 401 21.48 -15.68 -11.93
CA GLY A 401 22.89 -15.96 -12.20
C GLY A 401 23.23 -16.15 -13.69
N ILE A 402 22.51 -15.50 -14.61
CA ILE A 402 22.75 -15.62 -16.06
C ILE A 402 24.12 -15.05 -16.46
N ILE A 403 24.60 -14.00 -15.79
CA ILE A 403 25.91 -13.39 -16.12
C ILE A 403 27.06 -13.89 -15.24
N ILE A 404 26.75 -14.58 -14.14
CA ILE A 404 27.76 -14.98 -13.15
C ILE A 404 28.65 -16.09 -13.76
N PRO A 405 29.98 -15.91 -13.85
CA PRO A 405 30.86 -16.91 -14.44
C PRO A 405 30.77 -18.25 -13.71
N LYS A 406 30.71 -19.35 -14.48
CA LYS A 406 30.60 -20.75 -13.97
C LYS A 406 29.31 -21.07 -13.19
N HIS A 407 28.34 -20.16 -13.16
CA HIS A 407 27.04 -20.42 -12.57
C HIS A 407 26.25 -21.43 -13.43
N PRO A 408 25.51 -22.39 -12.85
CA PRO A 408 24.82 -23.44 -13.62
C PRO A 408 23.69 -22.95 -14.53
N ASN A 409 23.27 -21.69 -14.36
CA ASN A 409 22.30 -21.00 -15.21
C ASN A 409 22.95 -20.03 -16.23
N ASN A 410 24.27 -19.84 -16.15
CA ASN A 410 25.01 -19.10 -17.18
C ASN A 410 25.23 -20.01 -18.39
N THR A 411 24.28 -19.95 -19.34
CA THR A 411 24.30 -20.74 -20.59
C THR A 411 24.96 -20.00 -21.75
N GLY A 412 25.46 -18.78 -21.52
CA GLY A 412 25.92 -17.86 -22.56
C GLY A 412 24.79 -17.14 -23.32
N ILE A 413 23.52 -17.48 -23.05
CA ILE A 413 22.36 -16.81 -23.64
C ILE A 413 22.05 -15.56 -22.81
N LYS A 414 22.06 -14.40 -23.45
CA LYS A 414 21.70 -13.12 -22.82
C LYS A 414 20.18 -12.99 -22.64
N PRO A 415 19.72 -12.28 -21.60
CA PRO A 415 18.34 -11.80 -21.57
C PRO A 415 18.01 -10.94 -22.79
N LEU A 416 16.74 -10.91 -23.19
CA LEU A 416 16.29 -10.23 -24.41
C LEU A 416 15.25 -9.14 -24.08
N LEU A 417 15.47 -7.93 -24.59
CA LEU A 417 14.46 -6.87 -24.61
C LEU A 417 13.76 -6.82 -25.97
N ILE A 418 12.43 -6.80 -25.98
CA ILE A 418 11.59 -6.73 -27.16
C ILE A 418 10.73 -5.47 -27.07
N GLY A 419 10.61 -4.69 -28.13
CA GLY A 419 9.72 -3.52 -28.19
C GLY A 419 9.93 -2.71 -29.45
N SER A 420 9.30 -1.54 -29.56
CA SER A 420 9.63 -0.58 -30.62
C SER A 420 11.05 -0.05 -30.45
N ALA A 421 11.68 0.38 -31.55
CA ALA A 421 13.08 0.83 -31.56
C ALA A 421 13.35 1.93 -30.52
N ASP A 422 12.43 2.87 -30.36
CA ASP A 422 12.58 3.97 -29.40
C ASP A 422 12.49 3.50 -27.95
N GLN A 423 11.58 2.55 -27.65
CA GLN A 423 11.42 2.01 -26.30
C GLN A 423 12.62 1.15 -25.90
N VAL A 424 13.13 0.33 -26.83
CA VAL A 424 14.35 -0.45 -26.63
C VAL A 424 15.54 0.48 -26.34
N ARG A 425 15.74 1.52 -27.16
CA ARG A 425 16.84 2.48 -26.98
C ARG A 425 16.76 3.21 -25.65
N ALA A 426 15.57 3.69 -25.28
CA ALA A 426 15.33 4.37 -24.01
C ALA A 426 15.65 3.46 -22.81
N GLN A 427 15.16 2.21 -22.82
CA GLN A 427 15.42 1.26 -21.73
C GLN A 427 16.88 0.82 -21.65
N MET A 428 17.59 0.69 -22.78
CA MET A 428 19.03 0.43 -22.77
C MET A 428 19.80 1.59 -22.13
N ALA A 429 19.47 2.84 -22.46
CA ALA A 429 20.08 4.01 -21.82
C ALA A 429 19.71 4.13 -20.33
N TYR A 430 18.46 3.83 -19.99
CA TYR A 430 17.95 3.80 -18.62
C TYR A 430 18.71 2.81 -17.75
N ILE A 431 18.84 1.55 -18.17
CA ILE A 431 19.57 0.50 -17.45
C ILE A 431 21.05 0.87 -17.30
N TYR A 432 21.65 1.49 -18.32
CA TYR A 432 23.04 1.94 -18.24
C TYR A 432 23.25 2.98 -17.14
N ARG A 433 22.36 3.98 -17.07
CA ARG A 433 22.38 5.00 -16.02
C ARG A 433 21.96 4.43 -14.66
N GLY A 434 21.08 3.44 -14.63
CA GLY A 434 20.69 2.70 -13.44
C GLY A 434 21.84 1.94 -12.78
N ASN A 435 22.71 1.33 -13.59
CA ASN A 435 23.85 0.56 -13.08
C ASN A 435 25.02 1.43 -12.64
N TYR A 436 25.21 2.60 -13.26
CA TYR A 436 26.46 3.35 -13.16
C TYR A 436 26.31 4.85 -12.87
N GLY A 437 25.11 5.43 -12.96
CA GLY A 437 24.91 6.86 -12.76
C GLY A 437 25.73 7.73 -13.73
N LEU A 438 26.66 8.51 -13.18
CA LEU A 438 27.69 9.21 -13.95
C LEU A 438 28.80 8.24 -14.39
N ILE A 439 29.09 8.21 -15.70
CA ILE A 439 29.91 7.14 -16.31
C ILE A 439 31.35 7.55 -16.59
N SER A 440 31.71 8.81 -16.34
CA SER A 440 33.05 9.32 -16.60
C SER A 440 33.47 10.40 -15.61
N LYS A 441 34.79 10.62 -15.50
CA LYS A 441 35.36 11.70 -14.67
C LYS A 441 34.85 13.08 -15.14
N GLU A 442 34.68 13.27 -16.44
CA GLU A 442 34.20 14.53 -17.02
C GLU A 442 32.77 14.83 -16.56
N GLU A 443 31.90 13.83 -16.49
CA GLU A 443 30.55 14.01 -15.95
C GLU A 443 30.58 14.36 -14.46
N ILE A 444 31.46 13.75 -13.67
CA ILE A 444 31.65 14.08 -12.25
C ILE A 444 32.15 15.53 -12.09
N LEU A 445 33.17 15.94 -12.85
CA LEU A 445 33.70 17.30 -12.85
C LEU A 445 32.65 18.34 -13.24
N ALA A 446 31.79 18.02 -14.20
CA ALA A 446 30.71 18.91 -14.64
C ALA A 446 29.68 19.20 -13.53
N SER A 447 29.64 18.38 -12.47
CA SER A 447 28.81 18.64 -11.28
C SER A 447 29.44 19.63 -10.29
N GLY A 448 30.66 20.13 -10.55
CA GLY A 448 31.36 21.09 -9.69
C GLY A 448 32.24 20.46 -8.60
N VAL A 449 32.46 19.14 -8.66
CA VAL A 449 33.40 18.42 -7.78
C VAL A 449 34.85 18.74 -8.19
N ASP A 450 35.73 18.92 -7.20
CA ASP A 450 37.16 19.17 -7.45
C ASP A 450 37.86 17.96 -8.10
N GLU A 451 38.97 18.21 -8.77
CA GLU A 451 39.64 17.19 -9.58
C GLU A 451 40.14 15.98 -8.75
N ALA A 452 40.67 16.23 -7.55
CA ALA A 452 41.21 15.16 -6.70
C ALA A 452 40.10 14.26 -6.13
N LEU A 453 38.98 14.86 -5.73
CA LEU A 453 37.80 14.14 -5.29
C LEU A 453 37.14 13.39 -6.46
N ALA A 454 37.05 13.98 -7.65
CA ALA A 454 36.51 13.33 -8.84
C ALA A 454 37.33 12.09 -9.24
N ASP A 455 38.66 12.16 -9.16
CA ASP A 455 39.54 10.99 -9.36
C ASP A 455 39.26 9.88 -8.34
N THR A 456 39.06 10.26 -7.08
CA THR A 456 38.76 9.30 -6.00
C THR A 456 37.40 8.64 -6.20
N MET A 457 36.36 9.43 -6.52
CA MET A 457 35.01 8.95 -6.83
C MET A 457 35.01 8.00 -8.03
N MET A 458 35.73 8.33 -9.10
CA MET A 458 35.83 7.46 -10.27
C MET A 458 36.50 6.12 -9.94
N ARG A 459 37.52 6.11 -9.07
CA ARG A 459 38.15 4.87 -8.60
C ARG A 459 37.20 4.02 -7.76
N ILE A 460 36.44 4.63 -6.86
CA ILE A 460 35.41 3.96 -6.07
C ILE A 460 34.37 3.32 -7.00
N LYS A 461 33.87 4.09 -7.97
CA LYS A 461 32.92 3.59 -8.97
C LYS A 461 33.47 2.41 -9.76
N LEU A 462 34.72 2.49 -10.21
CA LEU A 462 35.36 1.37 -10.92
C LEU A 462 35.56 0.15 -10.03
N LYS A 463 35.76 0.29 -8.71
CA LYS A 463 35.79 -0.86 -7.79
C LYS A 463 34.45 -1.59 -7.77
N PHE A 464 33.34 -0.85 -7.65
CA PHE A 464 32.00 -1.42 -7.74
C PHE A 464 31.69 -2.01 -9.12
N ALA A 465 32.20 -1.40 -10.19
CA ALA A 465 32.04 -1.88 -11.57
C ALA A 465 33.05 -2.98 -11.97
N PHE A 466 33.76 -3.60 -11.01
CA PHE A 466 34.75 -4.65 -11.27
C PHE A 466 35.84 -4.25 -12.30
N GLY A 467 36.24 -2.98 -12.24
CA GLY A 467 37.29 -2.37 -13.06
C GLY A 467 36.85 -1.85 -14.41
N ASN A 468 35.60 -2.08 -14.85
CA ASN A 468 35.13 -1.58 -16.14
C ASN A 468 33.62 -1.29 -16.17
N ILE A 469 33.25 -0.11 -16.66
CA ILE A 469 31.86 0.24 -16.97
C ILE A 469 31.49 -0.41 -18.30
N ARG A 470 30.43 -1.24 -18.31
CA ARG A 470 30.03 -2.04 -19.48
C ARG A 470 28.78 -1.50 -20.13
N SER A 471 28.71 -1.57 -21.45
CA SER A 471 27.48 -1.24 -22.16
C SER A 471 26.42 -2.31 -21.89
N PRO A 472 25.13 -1.98 -21.76
CA PRO A 472 24.08 -2.99 -21.66
C PRO A 472 24.05 -3.98 -22.83
N ALA A 473 24.53 -3.58 -24.02
CA ALA A 473 24.68 -4.49 -25.16
C ALA A 473 25.66 -5.65 -24.89
N ASP A 474 26.58 -5.50 -23.93
CA ASP A 474 27.51 -6.55 -23.54
C ASP A 474 26.79 -7.71 -22.83
N PHE A 475 25.60 -7.48 -22.27
CA PHE A 475 24.88 -8.46 -21.45
C PHE A 475 23.38 -8.58 -21.74
N LEU A 476 22.81 -7.75 -22.62
CA LEU A 476 21.43 -7.85 -23.13
C LEU A 476 21.43 -7.98 -24.65
N ASP A 477 20.54 -8.83 -25.15
CA ASP A 477 20.13 -8.80 -26.55
C ASP A 477 18.89 -7.91 -26.71
N THR A 478 18.66 -7.41 -27.92
CA THR A 478 17.50 -6.59 -28.25
C THR A 478 16.82 -7.08 -29.52
N LEU A 479 15.49 -6.95 -29.59
CA LEU A 479 14.68 -7.21 -30.78
C LEU A 479 13.69 -6.06 -30.97
N GLU A 480 13.91 -5.29 -32.03
CA GLU A 480 13.00 -4.21 -32.43
C GLU A 480 11.84 -4.79 -33.24
N VAL A 481 10.60 -4.59 -32.79
CA VAL A 481 9.40 -5.16 -33.40
C VAL A 481 8.50 -4.05 -33.95
N GLU A 482 8.22 -4.15 -35.24
CA GLU A 482 7.26 -3.33 -35.98
C GLU A 482 6.11 -4.24 -36.46
N ASP A 483 5.49 -3.94 -37.60
CA ASP A 483 4.24 -4.58 -38.04
C ASP A 483 4.39 -5.98 -38.68
N LYS A 484 5.61 -6.53 -38.71
CA LYS A 484 5.88 -7.84 -39.34
C LYS A 484 6.25 -8.88 -38.28
N PRO A 485 5.85 -10.15 -38.46
CA PRO A 485 6.32 -11.24 -37.62
C PRO A 485 7.84 -11.37 -37.66
N LEU A 486 8.46 -11.35 -36.48
CA LEU A 486 9.91 -11.53 -36.28
C LEU A 486 10.18 -12.73 -35.38
N ALA A 487 11.29 -13.41 -35.63
CA ALA A 487 11.72 -14.53 -34.79
C ALA A 487 12.28 -14.00 -33.45
N VAL A 488 11.76 -14.55 -32.34
CA VAL A 488 12.30 -14.33 -31.00
C VAL A 488 13.47 -15.29 -30.78
N ARG A 489 13.20 -16.54 -30.40
CA ARG A 489 14.18 -17.65 -30.31
C ARG A 489 13.45 -18.98 -30.46
N ASN A 490 14.16 -20.04 -30.85
CA ASN A 490 13.68 -21.44 -30.81
C ASN A 490 12.31 -21.69 -31.48
N GLY A 491 12.03 -21.00 -32.59
CA GLY A 491 10.78 -21.16 -33.36
C GLY A 491 9.59 -20.34 -32.86
N VAL A 492 9.77 -19.49 -31.84
CA VAL A 492 8.78 -18.51 -31.40
C VAL A 492 8.89 -17.25 -32.24
N THR A 493 7.76 -16.73 -32.71
CA THR A 493 7.68 -15.45 -33.40
C THR A 493 6.80 -14.46 -32.63
N VAL A 494 7.11 -13.18 -32.75
CA VAL A 494 6.32 -12.06 -32.24
C VAL A 494 5.95 -11.12 -33.38
N GLU A 495 4.74 -10.59 -33.35
CA GLU A 495 4.23 -9.62 -34.31
C GLU A 495 3.51 -8.52 -33.53
N ARG A 496 3.76 -7.25 -33.87
CA ARG A 496 2.96 -6.13 -33.35
C ARG A 496 1.72 -6.00 -34.22
N CYS A 497 0.56 -6.36 -33.67
CA CYS A 497 -0.72 -6.37 -34.40
C CYS A 497 -1.52 -5.07 -34.19
N GLY A 498 -1.05 -4.20 -33.30
CA GLY A 498 -1.64 -2.89 -33.04
C GLY A 498 -0.91 -2.20 -31.90
N PHE A 499 -1.37 -0.99 -31.57
CA PHE A 499 -0.81 -0.22 -30.46
C PHE A 499 -0.92 -0.98 -29.14
N ASN A 500 0.23 -1.25 -28.51
CA ASN A 500 0.37 -2.07 -27.29
C ASN A 500 -0.18 -3.50 -27.41
N ARG A 501 -0.43 -3.98 -28.63
CA ARG A 501 -1.01 -5.31 -28.90
C ARG A 501 -0.04 -6.17 -29.69
N TYR A 502 0.35 -7.29 -29.10
CA TYR A 502 1.35 -8.18 -29.66
C TYR A 502 0.84 -9.61 -29.74
N LYS A 503 1.16 -10.30 -30.82
CA LYS A 503 0.83 -11.70 -31.04
C LYS A 503 2.08 -12.54 -31.01
N PHE A 504 2.12 -13.53 -30.12
CA PHE A 504 3.16 -14.55 -30.09
C PHE A 504 2.64 -15.83 -30.74
N SER A 505 3.47 -16.46 -31.57
CA SER A 505 3.13 -17.73 -32.22
C SER A 505 4.24 -18.76 -32.03
N PHE A 506 3.83 -20.01 -31.80
CA PHE A 506 4.73 -21.16 -31.67
C PHE A 506 4.02 -22.42 -32.18
N ARG A 507 4.63 -23.13 -33.13
CA ARG A 507 4.12 -24.41 -33.69
C ARG A 507 2.65 -24.40 -34.16
N GLY A 508 2.19 -23.27 -34.70
CA GLY A 508 0.83 -23.11 -35.22
C GLY A 508 -0.20 -22.65 -34.18
N GLU A 509 0.18 -22.57 -32.90
CA GLU A 509 -0.61 -21.91 -31.86
C GLU A 509 -0.21 -20.43 -31.74
N SER A 510 -1.15 -19.58 -31.34
CA SER A 510 -0.88 -18.17 -31.10
C SER A 510 -1.68 -17.60 -29.93
N THR A 511 -1.13 -16.60 -29.26
CA THR A 511 -1.77 -15.84 -28.18
C THR A 511 -1.51 -14.35 -28.40
N GLU A 512 -2.45 -13.52 -27.98
CA GLU A 512 -2.31 -12.07 -28.00
C GLU A 512 -2.15 -11.54 -26.57
N VAL A 513 -1.29 -10.54 -26.41
CA VAL A 513 -1.14 -9.75 -25.19
C VAL A 513 -1.51 -8.30 -25.50
N ASP A 514 -2.33 -7.70 -24.64
CA ASP A 514 -2.76 -6.32 -24.72
C ASP A 514 -2.25 -5.55 -23.50
N LEU A 515 -1.23 -4.71 -23.70
CA LEU A 515 -0.57 -3.98 -22.64
C LEU A 515 -1.29 -2.67 -22.28
N ASN A 516 -2.44 -2.37 -22.88
CA ASN A 516 -3.18 -1.14 -22.61
C ASN A 516 -3.91 -1.19 -21.25
N LEU A 517 -3.81 -0.11 -20.47
CA LEU A 517 -4.65 0.10 -19.30
C LEU A 517 -6.01 0.70 -19.68
N PRO A 518 -7.13 0.17 -19.14
CA PRO A 518 -8.43 0.81 -19.28
C PRO A 518 -8.46 2.21 -18.64
N PRO A 519 -9.32 3.14 -19.08
CA PRO A 519 -9.45 4.46 -18.44
C PRO A 519 -9.70 4.36 -16.93
N GLY A 520 -8.94 5.11 -16.14
CA GLY A 520 -9.07 5.15 -14.67
C GLY A 520 -8.47 3.96 -13.93
N VAL A 521 -7.82 3.02 -14.62
CA VAL A 521 -7.09 1.89 -14.00
C VAL A 521 -5.61 2.22 -13.92
N SER A 522 -5.03 2.20 -12.73
CA SER A 522 -3.58 2.37 -12.51
C SER A 522 -2.90 1.04 -12.18
N TYR A 523 -1.58 1.00 -12.29
CA TYR A 523 -0.80 -0.15 -11.84
C TYR A 523 -0.97 -0.37 -10.33
N GLU A 524 -1.21 -1.63 -9.94
CA GLU A 524 -1.49 -2.01 -8.56
C GLU A 524 -0.22 -2.08 -7.71
N SER A 525 -0.32 -1.69 -6.43
CA SER A 525 0.72 -1.94 -5.43
C SER A 525 0.84 -3.44 -5.15
N PRO A 526 2.05 -4.02 -5.06
CA PRO A 526 2.23 -5.44 -4.75
C PRO A 526 1.99 -5.74 -3.27
N TYR A 527 1.90 -4.75 -2.38
CA TYR A 527 1.67 -4.92 -0.94
C TYR A 527 0.49 -4.06 -0.45
N PRO A 528 -0.24 -4.51 0.58
CA PRO A 528 -1.25 -3.70 1.23
C PRO A 528 -0.60 -2.58 2.05
N LEU A 529 -1.22 -1.40 2.07
CA LEU A 529 -0.82 -0.28 2.90
C LEU A 529 -1.90 -0.03 3.95
N GLY A 530 -1.49 0.09 5.21
CA GLY A 530 -2.37 0.54 6.30
C GLY A 530 -2.84 1.97 6.03
N ARG A 531 -4.06 2.31 6.42
CA ARG A 531 -4.55 3.69 6.34
C ARG A 531 -4.23 4.40 7.66
N HIS A 532 -3.60 5.55 7.56
CA HIS A 532 -3.16 6.37 8.69
C HIS A 532 -3.72 7.78 8.58
N GLN A 533 -3.91 8.42 9.72
CA GLN A 533 -4.15 9.84 9.84
C GLN A 533 -2.96 10.44 10.58
N LEU A 534 -2.15 11.22 9.86
CA LEU A 534 -0.99 11.86 10.44
C LEU A 534 -1.39 13.00 11.37
N LYS A 535 -0.75 13.07 12.53
CA LYS A 535 -0.89 14.21 13.43
C LYS A 535 0.05 15.32 13.01
N GLN A 536 -0.33 16.56 13.31
CA GLN A 536 0.51 17.71 13.00
C GLN A 536 1.59 17.88 14.07
N HIS A 537 2.85 17.95 13.64
CA HIS A 537 4.03 18.06 14.49
C HIS A 537 4.99 19.14 13.96
N SER A 538 5.83 19.66 14.86
CA SER A 538 6.83 20.67 14.49
C SER A 538 8.04 20.05 13.80
N PHE A 539 8.50 18.89 14.27
CA PHE A 539 9.50 18.07 13.58
C PHE A 539 9.26 16.60 13.86
N ALA A 540 8.90 15.83 12.84
CA ALA A 540 8.67 14.39 12.95
C ALA A 540 9.15 13.65 11.70
N VAL A 541 9.48 12.37 11.88
CA VAL A 541 9.84 11.45 10.79
C VAL A 541 8.75 10.40 10.67
N ILE A 542 8.17 10.29 9.48
CA ILE A 542 7.17 9.29 9.12
C ILE A 542 7.86 8.22 8.29
N HIS A 543 7.77 6.97 8.71
CA HIS A 543 8.40 5.84 8.02
C HIS A 543 7.50 5.31 6.91
N THR A 544 7.96 5.42 5.66
CA THR A 544 7.19 5.03 4.48
C THR A 544 7.58 3.66 3.93
N GLY A 545 8.68 3.07 4.40
CA GLY A 545 9.10 1.71 4.06
C GLY A 545 10.43 1.32 4.70
N GLU A 546 10.62 0.02 4.92
CA GLU A 546 11.83 -0.59 5.49
C GLU A 546 12.37 -1.76 4.66
N GLY A 547 11.66 -2.14 3.59
CA GLY A 547 12.06 -3.24 2.72
C GLY A 547 13.23 -2.88 1.84
N ASP A 548 13.87 -3.88 1.26
CA ASP A 548 14.73 -3.67 0.09
C ASP A 548 13.89 -3.68 -1.20
N GLY A 549 14.55 -3.50 -2.35
CA GLY A 549 13.95 -3.63 -3.68
C GLY A 549 13.25 -4.96 -4.00
N TRP A 550 13.40 -5.99 -3.15
CA TRP A 550 12.91 -7.35 -3.34
C TRP A 550 11.84 -7.76 -2.30
N ASP A 551 11.57 -6.94 -1.29
CA ASP A 551 10.57 -7.23 -0.25
C ASP A 551 9.15 -7.17 -0.83
N ILE A 552 8.45 -8.31 -0.82
CA ILE A 552 7.09 -8.45 -1.36
C ILE A 552 5.99 -7.96 -0.41
N ASN A 553 6.33 -7.66 0.85
CA ASN A 553 5.37 -7.33 1.90
C ASN A 553 5.43 -5.87 2.33
N ARG A 554 6.57 -5.19 2.10
CA ARG A 554 6.81 -3.82 2.55
C ARG A 554 7.29 -2.94 1.39
N PRO A 555 6.97 -1.62 1.42
CA PRO A 555 7.64 -0.67 0.55
C PRO A 555 9.14 -0.64 0.80
N SER A 556 9.89 -0.28 -0.23
CA SER A 556 11.34 -0.07 -0.13
C SER A 556 11.68 1.02 0.88
N MET A 557 12.92 1.01 1.38
CA MET A 557 13.40 1.96 2.38
C MET A 557 13.11 3.40 1.96
N GLY A 558 12.28 4.08 2.75
CA GLY A 558 11.87 5.46 2.51
C GLY A 558 11.42 6.14 3.79
N SER A 559 11.46 7.46 3.80
CA SER A 559 10.99 8.28 4.92
C SER A 559 10.43 9.61 4.44
N MET A 560 9.63 10.22 5.29
CA MET A 560 9.06 11.55 5.08
C MET A 560 9.32 12.40 6.33
N ILE A 561 9.70 13.65 6.13
CA ILE A 561 9.88 14.62 7.20
C ILE A 561 8.66 15.53 7.23
N MET A 562 8.04 15.63 8.40
CA MET A 562 7.14 16.72 8.71
C MET A 562 7.93 17.80 9.45
N PHE A 563 7.95 19.02 8.92
CA PHE A 563 8.57 20.17 9.56
C PHE A 563 7.61 21.37 9.53
N ARG A 564 7.09 21.75 10.70
CA ARG A 564 6.11 22.83 10.89
C ARG A 564 4.92 22.72 9.94
N GLY A 565 4.36 21.51 9.84
CA GLY A 565 3.25 21.17 8.94
C GLY A 565 3.60 21.01 7.46
N ARG A 566 4.84 21.30 7.04
CA ARG A 566 5.30 21.04 5.68
C ARG A 566 5.81 19.62 5.55
N ILE A 567 5.52 18.98 4.43
CA ILE A 567 5.90 17.60 4.16
C ILE A 567 7.04 17.56 3.15
N TYR A 568 8.14 16.91 3.52
CA TYR A 568 9.27 16.65 2.63
C TYR A 568 9.47 15.15 2.48
N LEU A 569 9.59 14.67 1.25
CA LEU A 569 9.94 13.28 0.97
C LEU A 569 11.46 13.10 1.06
N ILE A 570 11.90 11.94 1.53
CA ILE A 570 13.27 11.45 1.31
C ILE A 570 13.15 10.29 0.33
N ASP A 571 13.72 10.49 -0.85
CA ASP A 571 13.56 9.67 -2.04
C ASP A 571 12.15 9.63 -2.63
N ALA A 572 12.06 9.07 -3.84
CA ALA A 572 10.84 8.87 -4.58
C ALA A 572 10.65 7.37 -4.84
N ASN A 573 10.32 6.63 -3.79
CA ASN A 573 10.11 5.19 -3.89
C ASN A 573 8.96 4.82 -4.86
N PRO A 574 8.95 3.59 -5.41
CA PRO A 574 7.81 3.06 -6.16
C PRO A 574 6.48 3.20 -5.40
N CYS A 575 5.37 3.35 -6.14
CA CYS A 575 4.01 3.47 -5.57
C CYS A 575 3.82 4.66 -4.60
N ILE A 576 4.58 5.76 -4.77
CA ILE A 576 4.52 6.94 -3.88
C ILE A 576 3.11 7.54 -3.75
N MET A 577 2.31 7.55 -4.82
CA MET A 577 0.93 8.08 -4.80
C MET A 577 0.02 7.25 -3.88
N GLN A 578 0.16 5.93 -3.92
CA GLN A 578 -0.54 5.02 -3.04
C GLN A 578 -0.09 5.21 -1.58
N SER A 579 1.21 5.40 -1.34
CA SER A 579 1.76 5.69 -0.02
C SER A 579 1.22 7.00 0.56
N LEU A 580 1.21 8.09 -0.21
CA LEU A 580 0.66 9.38 0.23
C LEU A 580 -0.83 9.26 0.56
N THR A 581 -1.61 8.63 -0.33
CA THR A 581 -3.05 8.41 -0.12
C THR A 581 -3.31 7.59 1.14
N ALA A 582 -2.51 6.55 1.40
CA ALA A 582 -2.61 5.72 2.59
C ALA A 582 -2.29 6.49 3.89
N LEU A 583 -1.41 7.49 3.82
CA LEU A 583 -1.06 8.38 4.93
C LEU A 583 -2.03 9.57 5.11
N GLY A 584 -3.09 9.67 4.30
CA GLY A 584 -4.02 10.80 4.40
C GLY A 584 -3.53 12.08 3.73
N LEU A 585 -2.58 11.98 2.79
CA LEU A 585 -1.98 13.11 2.08
C LEU A 585 -2.33 13.08 0.59
N ASP A 586 -2.52 14.27 0.01
CA ASP A 586 -2.50 14.48 -1.43
C ASP A 586 -1.07 14.80 -1.90
N ILE A 587 -0.78 14.58 -3.19
CA ILE A 587 0.53 14.91 -3.75
C ILE A 587 0.87 16.40 -3.61
N ASN A 588 -0.12 17.29 -3.63
CA ASN A 588 0.07 18.73 -3.44
C ASN A 588 0.26 19.13 -1.97
N ASP A 589 0.26 18.17 -1.02
CA ASP A 589 0.71 18.41 0.35
C ASP A 589 2.24 18.33 0.49
N VAL A 590 2.93 17.76 -0.51
CA VAL A 590 4.39 17.65 -0.54
C VAL A 590 5.00 19.00 -0.94
N GLU A 591 5.92 19.50 -0.12
CA GLU A 591 6.66 20.74 -0.34
C GLU A 591 7.92 20.51 -1.20
N GLY A 592 8.57 19.37 -1.01
CA GLY A 592 9.77 19.01 -1.74
C GLY A 592 10.28 17.60 -1.47
N ILE A 593 11.35 17.25 -2.16
CA ILE A 593 12.03 15.96 -2.07
C ILE A 593 13.52 16.16 -1.83
N PHE A 594 14.07 15.43 -0.86
CA PHE A 594 15.49 15.19 -0.69
C PHE A 594 15.83 13.86 -1.38
N HIS A 595 16.68 13.87 -2.41
CA HIS A 595 16.98 12.66 -3.18
C HIS A 595 18.39 12.16 -2.86
N THR A 596 18.49 10.93 -2.35
CA THR A 596 19.73 10.31 -1.89
C THR A 596 20.57 9.79 -3.06
N HIS A 597 19.96 9.01 -3.96
CA HIS A 597 20.60 8.37 -5.11
C HIS A 597 19.58 7.80 -6.10
N ALA A 598 20.04 7.28 -7.25
CA ALA A 598 19.20 7.01 -8.41
C ALA A 598 18.84 5.52 -8.65
N HIS A 599 18.87 4.61 -7.67
CA HIS A 599 18.35 3.24 -7.87
C HIS A 599 16.82 3.22 -7.99
N ASP A 600 16.25 2.25 -8.70
CA ASP A 600 14.79 2.21 -8.98
C ASP A 600 13.92 2.26 -7.73
N ASP A 601 14.34 1.62 -6.65
CA ASP A 601 13.64 1.61 -5.36
C ASP A 601 13.65 2.96 -4.63
N HIS A 602 14.47 3.92 -5.07
CA HIS A 602 14.53 5.30 -4.59
C HIS A 602 14.12 6.34 -5.65
N PHE A 603 14.04 5.92 -6.92
CA PHE A 603 13.85 6.78 -8.08
C PHE A 603 12.49 6.62 -8.77
N ALA A 604 11.90 5.41 -8.80
CA ALA A 604 10.80 5.09 -9.72
C ALA A 604 9.50 5.86 -9.45
N GLY A 605 9.34 6.47 -8.27
CA GLY A 605 8.26 7.38 -7.93
C GLY A 605 8.46 8.81 -8.40
N LEU A 606 9.68 9.22 -8.78
CA LEU A 606 10.01 10.60 -9.18
C LEU A 606 9.11 11.08 -10.34
N PRO A 607 8.79 10.25 -11.33
CA PRO A 607 7.88 10.66 -12.38
C PRO A 607 6.40 10.75 -11.95
N ALA A 608 6.00 10.17 -10.83
CA ALA A 608 4.67 10.43 -10.27
C ALA A 608 4.62 11.82 -9.61
N LEU A 609 5.75 12.30 -9.08
CA LEU A 609 5.85 13.59 -8.41
C LEU A 609 5.68 14.80 -9.36
N ILE A 610 5.83 14.62 -10.68
CA ILE A 610 5.53 15.68 -11.65
C ILE A 610 4.03 15.81 -11.95
N GLN A 611 3.17 15.03 -11.29
CA GLN A 611 1.71 15.16 -11.36
C GLN A 611 1.15 16.19 -10.36
N THR A 612 2.02 16.98 -9.72
CA THR A 612 1.61 18.17 -8.97
C THR A 612 1.18 19.29 -9.90
N ASP A 613 0.42 20.24 -9.36
CA ASP A 613 0.02 21.44 -10.10
C ASP A 613 1.03 22.60 -9.97
N GLN A 614 2.07 22.40 -9.15
CA GLN A 614 3.18 23.30 -8.93
C GLN A 614 4.50 22.51 -8.85
N ARG A 615 5.61 23.12 -9.26
CA ARG A 615 6.92 22.45 -9.28
C ARG A 615 7.41 22.19 -7.85
N LEU A 616 7.64 20.93 -7.50
CA LEU A 616 8.20 20.57 -6.21
C LEU A 616 9.66 21.05 -6.08
N LYS A 617 10.04 21.44 -4.87
CA LYS A 617 11.45 21.70 -4.54
C LYS A 617 12.22 20.39 -4.59
N TYR A 618 13.30 20.36 -5.37
CA TYR A 618 14.17 19.20 -5.50
C TYR A 618 15.52 19.51 -4.87
N PHE A 619 15.78 18.87 -3.74
CA PHE A 619 16.98 19.04 -2.94
C PHE A 619 17.93 17.86 -3.13
N ALA A 620 19.10 18.13 -3.68
CA ALA A 620 20.18 17.15 -3.78
C ALA A 620 21.51 17.87 -4.01
N PRO A 621 22.65 17.26 -3.69
CA PRO A 621 23.92 17.73 -4.20
C PRO A 621 23.95 17.68 -5.74
N PRO A 622 24.62 18.64 -6.42
CA PRO A 622 24.72 18.68 -7.89
C PRO A 622 25.16 17.34 -8.50
N LEU A 623 26.04 16.60 -7.79
CA LEU A 623 26.53 15.28 -8.17
C LEU A 623 25.38 14.26 -8.31
N VAL A 624 24.54 14.13 -7.27
CA VAL A 624 23.38 13.22 -7.28
C VAL A 624 22.35 13.70 -8.29
N ARG A 625 22.06 15.01 -8.31
CA ARG A 625 21.11 15.60 -9.26
C ARG A 625 21.49 15.29 -10.71
N ALA A 626 22.75 15.44 -11.08
CA ALA A 626 23.21 15.15 -12.44
C ALA A 626 22.97 13.69 -12.83
N SER A 627 23.25 12.76 -11.91
CA SER A 627 22.99 11.32 -12.10
C SER A 627 21.50 11.02 -12.30
N VAL A 628 20.66 11.54 -11.39
CA VAL A 628 19.20 11.40 -11.44
C VAL A 628 18.62 12.04 -12.70
N SER A 629 19.02 13.27 -13.06
CA SER A 629 18.54 13.98 -14.25
C SER A 629 18.85 13.21 -15.54
N LYS A 630 20.04 12.61 -15.65
CA LYS A 630 20.43 11.78 -16.79
C LYS A 630 19.62 10.49 -16.87
N LYS A 631 19.42 9.80 -15.75
CA LYS A 631 18.57 8.60 -15.68
C LYS A 631 17.11 8.92 -16.03
N PHE A 632 16.58 10.02 -15.48
CA PHE A 632 15.25 10.52 -15.77
C PHE A 632 15.08 10.90 -17.25
N ALA A 633 16.01 11.67 -17.82
CA ALA A 633 15.98 12.02 -19.24
C ALA A 633 15.96 10.79 -20.14
N ALA A 634 16.76 9.77 -19.82
CA ALA A 634 16.78 8.49 -20.54
C ALA A 634 15.45 7.73 -20.43
N LEU A 635 14.88 7.62 -19.23
CA LEU A 635 13.59 6.97 -19.01
C LEU A 635 12.45 7.67 -19.77
N MET A 636 12.48 8.99 -19.79
CA MET A 636 11.39 9.83 -20.28
C MET A 636 11.52 10.16 -21.76
N SER A 637 12.62 9.77 -22.40
CA SER A 637 13.01 10.21 -23.75
C SER A 637 12.96 11.75 -23.90
N LEU A 638 13.37 12.47 -22.86
CA LEU A 638 13.43 13.94 -22.82
C LEU A 638 14.89 14.42 -22.83
N SER A 639 15.11 15.69 -23.15
CA SER A 639 16.43 16.31 -22.92
C SER A 639 16.67 16.56 -21.43
N GLU A 640 17.93 16.49 -21.01
CA GLU A 640 18.33 16.68 -19.60
C GLU A 640 17.87 18.03 -19.02
N ASP A 641 17.88 19.09 -19.82
CA ASP A 641 17.47 20.44 -19.41
C ASP A 641 16.00 20.51 -18.93
N LYS A 642 15.15 19.59 -19.40
CA LYS A 642 13.74 19.51 -18.99
C LYS A 642 13.56 19.20 -17.52
N PHE A 643 14.54 18.54 -16.89
CA PHE A 643 14.46 18.23 -15.45
C PHE A 643 14.26 19.49 -14.60
N SER A 644 15.01 20.56 -14.90
CA SER A 644 14.91 21.86 -14.22
C SER A 644 13.62 22.64 -14.54
N GLN A 645 12.91 22.24 -15.59
CA GLN A 645 11.59 22.79 -15.94
C GLN A 645 10.47 22.07 -15.19
N LEU A 646 10.69 20.84 -14.71
CA LEU A 646 9.71 20.04 -13.99
C LEU A 646 9.82 20.21 -12.46
N PHE A 647 11.03 20.48 -11.96
CA PHE A 647 11.31 20.64 -10.54
C PHE A 647 11.97 21.99 -10.24
N GLN A 648 11.71 22.55 -9.05
CA GLN A 648 12.44 23.70 -8.55
C GLN A 648 13.75 23.23 -7.91
N ILE A 649 14.84 23.26 -8.67
CA ILE A 649 16.14 22.78 -8.23
C ILE A 649 16.69 23.62 -7.07
N ARG A 650 17.12 22.94 -6.00
CA ARG A 650 17.77 23.50 -4.81
C ARG A 650 19.03 22.67 -4.51
N ASP A 651 20.14 23.10 -5.07
CA ASP A 651 21.42 22.40 -4.88
C ASP A 651 21.89 22.51 -3.42
N LEU A 652 22.34 21.37 -2.88
CA LEU A 652 22.90 21.27 -1.54
C LEU A 652 24.43 21.10 -1.61
N VAL A 653 25.14 21.71 -0.66
CA VAL A 653 26.60 21.58 -0.55
C VAL A 653 26.94 20.45 0.42
N PHE A 654 27.79 19.52 -0.03
CA PHE A 654 28.31 18.42 0.80
C PHE A 654 29.04 18.92 2.04
N ASP A 655 28.92 18.16 3.13
CA ASP A 655 29.62 18.37 4.40
C ASP A 655 29.33 19.74 5.06
N GLN A 656 28.25 20.42 4.66
CA GLN A 656 27.81 21.70 5.21
C GLN A 656 26.32 21.68 5.57
N TRP A 657 25.93 22.47 6.57
CA TRP A 657 24.53 22.71 6.88
C TRP A 657 23.95 23.69 5.86
N ASN A 658 22.92 23.25 5.15
CA ASN A 658 22.15 24.03 4.18
C ASN A 658 20.81 24.41 4.82
N ASP A 659 20.36 25.64 4.64
CA ASP A 659 19.03 26.08 5.11
C ASP A 659 17.96 25.75 4.06
N CYS A 660 17.05 24.85 4.42
CA CYS A 660 15.92 24.42 3.60
C CYS A 660 14.62 24.90 4.25
N ASP A 661 14.33 26.19 4.11
CA ASP A 661 13.15 26.86 4.69
C ASP A 661 13.06 26.75 6.23
N GLY A 662 14.20 26.86 6.91
CA GLY A 662 14.32 26.75 8.36
C GLY A 662 14.64 25.34 8.87
N LEU A 663 14.57 24.31 8.01
CA LEU A 663 15.10 22.98 8.30
C LEU A 663 16.56 22.93 7.84
N GLU A 664 17.48 22.63 8.75
CA GLU A 664 18.89 22.54 8.39
C GLU A 664 19.23 21.13 7.89
N VAL A 665 19.87 21.02 6.73
CA VAL A 665 20.17 19.74 6.08
C VAL A 665 21.62 19.68 5.66
N MET A 666 22.30 18.59 6.03
CA MET A 666 23.68 18.33 5.64
C MET A 666 23.75 17.02 4.84
N PRO A 667 23.99 17.10 3.52
CA PRO A 667 24.33 15.92 2.73
C PRO A 667 25.77 15.49 3.00
N ILE A 668 25.98 14.19 3.08
CA ILE A 668 27.28 13.55 3.29
C ILE A 668 27.48 12.55 2.16
N TYR A 669 28.64 12.58 1.52
CA TYR A 669 28.98 11.63 0.46
C TYR A 669 29.11 10.19 1.00
N SER A 670 28.47 9.25 0.31
CA SER A 670 28.58 7.81 0.60
C SER A 670 29.17 7.07 -0.61
N PRO A 671 30.26 6.29 -0.44
CA PRO A 671 30.72 5.36 -1.47
C PRO A 671 29.65 4.31 -1.81
N HIS A 672 29.18 4.36 -3.06
CA HIS A 672 28.17 3.45 -3.62
C HIS A 672 28.42 3.30 -5.15
N PRO A 673 27.84 2.32 -5.86
CA PRO A 673 27.98 2.22 -7.32
C PRO A 673 27.49 3.46 -8.08
N LEU A 674 26.47 4.15 -7.54
CA LEU A 674 25.96 5.43 -8.04
C LEU A 674 26.35 6.58 -7.12
N GLU A 675 26.12 7.80 -7.59
CA GLU A 675 26.26 9.00 -6.79
C GLU A 675 25.25 8.98 -5.64
N THR A 676 25.73 8.80 -4.41
CA THR A 676 24.89 8.64 -3.22
C THR A 676 25.21 9.66 -2.14
N SER A 677 24.15 10.20 -1.54
CA SER A 677 24.21 11.12 -0.40
C SER A 677 23.39 10.60 0.78
N LEU A 678 23.98 10.60 1.96
CA LEU A 678 23.26 10.45 3.23
C LEU A 678 22.82 11.83 3.71
N PHE A 679 21.69 11.94 4.41
CA PHE A 679 21.17 13.24 4.87
C PHE A 679 21.02 13.32 6.39
N LEU A 680 21.74 14.27 7.00
CA LEU A 680 21.53 14.66 8.39
C LEU A 680 20.65 15.90 8.44
N PHE A 681 19.50 15.77 9.07
CA PHE A 681 18.54 16.86 9.29
C PHE A 681 18.68 17.38 10.71
N ARG A 682 18.49 18.68 10.91
CA ARG A 682 18.50 19.33 12.23
C ARG A 682 17.41 20.37 12.33
N ALA A 683 16.71 20.33 13.46
CA ALA A 683 15.80 21.38 13.90
C ALA A 683 16.08 21.72 15.38
N TRP A 684 15.55 22.86 15.80
CA TRP A 684 15.72 23.39 17.15
C TRP A 684 14.38 23.41 17.88
N ASP A 685 14.33 22.88 19.09
CA ASP A 685 13.16 22.98 19.96
C ASP A 685 13.09 24.36 20.65
N GLU A 686 12.05 24.58 21.47
CA GLU A 686 11.85 25.86 22.18
C GLU A 686 12.96 26.16 23.19
N GLU A 687 13.60 25.13 23.74
CA GLU A 687 14.74 25.23 24.65
C GLU A 687 16.08 25.43 23.92
N LYS A 688 16.05 25.47 22.58
CA LYS A 688 17.22 25.55 21.69
C LYS A 688 18.14 24.33 21.76
N ASN A 689 17.60 23.16 22.10
CA ASN A 689 18.29 21.89 21.88
C ASN A 689 18.22 21.54 20.39
N ALA A 690 19.31 21.02 19.84
CA ALA A 690 19.35 20.49 18.48
C ALA A 690 18.82 19.06 18.46
N LEU A 691 17.76 18.81 17.69
CA LEU A 691 17.22 17.48 17.44
C LEU A 691 17.58 17.08 16.01
N THR A 692 18.16 15.88 15.84
CA THR A 692 18.69 15.45 14.55
C THR A 692 18.12 14.12 14.07
N TYR A 693 17.92 14.02 12.76
CA TYR A 693 17.55 12.79 12.08
C TYR A 693 18.59 12.44 11.02
N ALA A 694 19.13 11.24 11.05
CA ALA A 694 20.07 10.70 10.08
C ALA A 694 19.38 9.65 9.19
N HIS A 695 19.27 9.92 7.89
CA HIS A 695 18.70 9.00 6.90
C HIS A 695 19.79 8.36 6.03
N TRP A 696 20.26 7.19 6.47
CA TRP A 696 21.48 6.54 6.00
C TRP A 696 21.13 5.43 4.98
N ALA A 697 20.54 5.83 3.85
CA ALA A 697 20.19 4.93 2.74
C ALA A 697 21.41 4.54 1.90
N ASP A 698 21.50 3.29 1.47
CA ASP A 698 22.52 2.81 0.52
C ASP A 698 23.96 3.16 0.92
N LEU A 699 24.27 2.95 2.20
CA LEU A 699 25.64 3.00 2.71
C LEU A 699 26.33 1.66 2.55
N SER A 700 27.65 1.67 2.41
CA SER A 700 28.44 0.43 2.28
C SER A 700 28.97 -0.07 3.63
N ALA A 701 28.95 -1.39 3.85
CA ALA A 701 29.56 -1.99 5.04
C ALA A 701 31.06 -1.66 5.17
N PHE A 702 31.57 -1.54 6.40
CA PHE A 702 32.97 -1.15 6.65
C PHE A 702 33.96 -2.09 5.99
N LYS A 703 33.67 -3.39 5.96
CA LYS A 703 34.49 -4.39 5.26
C LYS A 703 34.61 -4.13 3.76
N VAL A 704 33.54 -3.63 3.13
CA VAL A 704 33.55 -3.27 1.70
C VAL A 704 34.46 -2.05 1.50
N LEU A 705 34.31 -1.03 2.33
CA LEU A 705 35.15 0.18 2.30
C LEU A 705 36.64 -0.14 2.51
N ASP A 706 36.95 -1.01 3.49
CA ASP A 706 38.32 -1.48 3.74
C ASP A 706 38.92 -2.20 2.54
N GLY A 707 38.12 -3.00 1.83
CA GLY A 707 38.55 -3.69 0.61
C GLY A 707 38.88 -2.76 -0.57
N MET A 708 38.51 -1.48 -0.51
CA MET A 708 38.79 -0.50 -1.56
C MET A 708 40.12 0.24 -1.36
N VAL A 709 40.66 0.27 -0.14
CA VAL A 709 41.89 0.98 0.20
C VAL A 709 43.11 0.35 -0.50
N GLY A 710 44.06 1.17 -0.92
CA GLY A 710 45.33 0.70 -1.48
C GLY A 710 46.48 1.66 -1.23
N ASP A 711 47.71 1.14 -1.26
CA ASP A 711 48.93 1.86 -0.81
C ASP A 711 49.72 2.55 -1.94
N GLY A 712 49.24 2.47 -3.19
CA GLY A 712 49.94 3.00 -4.36
C GLY A 712 49.57 4.45 -4.73
N PRO A 713 50.42 5.18 -5.49
CA PRO A 713 50.06 6.45 -6.08
C PRO A 713 48.80 6.31 -6.93
N GLY A 714 47.79 7.13 -6.66
CA GLY A 714 46.51 7.03 -7.36
C GLY A 714 45.60 5.89 -6.88
N GLN A 715 45.79 5.35 -5.67
CA GLN A 715 44.82 4.49 -5.00
C GLN A 715 43.91 5.31 -4.05
N ILE A 716 42.90 4.66 -3.48
CA ILE A 716 42.01 5.28 -2.49
C ILE A 716 42.72 5.24 -1.13
N SER A 717 42.91 6.39 -0.49
CA SER A 717 43.64 6.50 0.77
C SER A 717 42.83 5.96 1.96
N ALA A 718 43.52 5.37 2.94
CA ALA A 718 42.90 4.96 4.20
C ALA A 718 42.24 6.14 4.93
N ALA A 719 42.90 7.30 4.97
CA ALA A 719 42.37 8.51 5.63
C ALA A 719 41.02 8.97 5.05
N PHE A 720 40.81 8.83 3.73
CA PHE A 720 39.52 9.12 3.11
C PHE A 720 38.43 8.15 3.58
N MET A 721 38.73 6.85 3.61
CA MET A 721 37.76 5.84 4.08
C MET A 721 37.48 5.94 5.58
N ASP A 722 38.48 6.29 6.39
CA ASP A 722 38.30 6.56 7.82
C ASP A 722 37.37 7.76 8.05
N LYS A 723 37.47 8.82 7.23
CA LYS A 723 36.53 9.96 7.26
C LYS A 723 35.10 9.51 6.93
N VAL A 724 34.92 8.69 5.89
CA VAL A 724 33.60 8.14 5.53
C VAL A 724 33.00 7.34 6.69
N LYS A 725 33.76 6.44 7.31
CA LYS A 725 33.29 5.66 8.46
C LYS A 725 32.95 6.54 9.66
N ALA A 726 33.77 7.57 9.93
CA ALA A 726 33.50 8.53 10.99
C ALA A 726 32.20 9.31 10.74
N ASP A 727 31.90 9.64 9.49
CA ASP A 727 30.62 10.27 9.13
C ASP A 727 29.43 9.32 9.31
N TYR A 728 29.58 8.04 8.97
CA TYR A 728 28.52 7.05 9.21
C TYR A 728 28.18 6.93 10.70
N LEU A 729 29.20 6.95 11.57
CA LEU A 729 29.06 6.86 13.03
C LEU A 729 28.66 8.18 13.71
N ARG A 730 28.43 9.26 12.95
CA ARG A 730 28.04 10.56 13.50
C ARG A 730 26.75 10.43 14.32
N PRO A 731 26.71 10.83 15.61
CA PRO A 731 25.54 10.60 16.45
C PRO A 731 24.31 11.40 16.01
N ALA A 732 23.12 10.81 16.16
CA ALA A 732 21.84 11.50 15.93
C ALA A 732 20.80 11.21 17.02
N THR A 733 19.75 12.03 17.10
CA THR A 733 18.58 11.71 17.95
C THR A 733 17.87 10.47 17.41
N LEU A 734 17.64 10.44 16.09
CA LEU A 734 17.11 9.27 15.38
C LEU A 734 18.02 8.96 14.20
N LYS A 735 18.38 7.70 14.01
CA LYS A 735 19.16 7.25 12.85
C LYS A 735 18.51 6.03 12.21
N LYS A 736 18.23 6.10 10.91
CA LYS A 736 17.69 4.99 10.11
C LYS A 736 18.78 4.49 9.17
N LEU A 737 19.11 3.21 9.25
CA LEU A 737 20.29 2.58 8.67
C LEU A 737 19.91 1.54 7.62
N ASP A 738 20.53 1.61 6.45
CA ASP A 738 20.60 0.48 5.53
C ASP A 738 21.48 -0.64 6.12
N ILE A 739 20.90 -1.84 6.23
CA ILE A 739 21.58 -3.07 6.64
C ILE A 739 21.41 -4.25 5.65
N GLY A 740 21.16 -3.95 4.37
CA GLY A 740 20.94 -4.92 3.31
C GLY A 740 22.12 -5.89 3.07
N GLY A 741 23.32 -5.49 3.48
CA GLY A 741 24.55 -6.28 3.38
C GLY A 741 25.06 -6.53 1.95
N GLY A 742 25.68 -7.69 1.74
CA GLY A 742 26.23 -8.05 0.44
C GLY A 742 27.46 -7.22 0.04
N MET A 743 27.53 -6.83 -1.24
CA MET A 743 28.69 -6.14 -1.82
C MET A 743 28.55 -4.61 -1.84
N ILE A 744 27.34 -4.09 -1.60
CA ILE A 744 27.03 -2.67 -1.82
C ILE A 744 26.28 -2.00 -0.65
N HIS A 745 25.65 -2.78 0.24
CA HIS A 745 24.87 -2.23 1.37
C HIS A 745 25.56 -2.43 2.73
N GLY A 746 24.98 -1.83 3.76
CA GLY A 746 25.50 -1.76 5.12
C GLY A 746 25.30 -3.03 5.93
N LEU A 747 25.90 -3.07 7.12
CA LEU A 747 25.68 -4.13 8.11
C LEU A 747 25.35 -3.51 9.46
N ALA A 748 24.35 -4.05 10.15
CA ALA A 748 23.97 -3.57 11.49
C ALA A 748 25.16 -3.62 12.48
N GLU A 749 26.01 -4.64 12.36
CA GLU A 749 27.15 -4.87 13.25
C GLU A 749 28.15 -3.71 13.25
N ASP A 750 28.31 -3.00 12.13
CA ASP A 750 29.17 -1.82 12.03
C ASP A 750 28.72 -0.69 12.98
N PHE A 751 27.46 -0.73 13.43
CA PHE A 751 26.81 0.26 14.30
C PHE A 751 26.54 -0.25 15.72
N ARG A 752 27.07 -1.42 16.13
CA ARG A 752 26.86 -1.98 17.48
C ARG A 752 27.25 -1.01 18.62
N HIS A 753 28.20 -0.12 18.35
CA HIS A 753 28.70 0.88 19.31
C HIS A 753 28.31 2.32 18.92
N ASP A 754 27.34 2.50 18.04
CA ASP A 754 26.83 3.82 17.68
C ASP A 754 26.16 4.49 18.89
N THR A 755 26.41 5.79 19.07
CA THR A 755 25.94 6.54 20.25
C THR A 755 24.66 7.35 19.99
N SER A 756 23.95 7.09 18.90
CA SER A 756 22.65 7.71 18.61
C SER A 756 21.60 7.25 19.62
N LYS A 757 20.58 8.08 19.89
CA LYS A 757 19.57 7.74 20.91
C LYS A 757 18.64 6.61 20.48
N ARG A 758 18.35 6.51 19.17
CA ARG A 758 17.53 5.46 18.58
C ARG A 758 18.05 5.07 17.19
N LEU A 759 18.17 3.77 16.96
CA LEU A 759 18.52 3.19 15.67
C LEU A 759 17.31 2.45 15.08
N ILE A 760 17.06 2.67 13.79
CA ILE A 760 16.12 1.92 12.97
C ILE A 760 16.92 1.17 11.91
N LEU A 761 16.72 -0.14 11.83
CA LEU A 761 17.39 -1.02 10.87
C LEU A 761 16.44 -1.31 9.72
N ALA A 762 16.89 -1.03 8.50
CA ALA A 762 16.06 -0.99 7.30
C ALA A 762 16.79 -1.63 6.10
N HIS A 763 16.10 -1.63 4.95
CA HIS A 763 16.60 -2.11 3.66
C HIS A 763 16.86 -3.62 3.59
N ILE A 764 15.91 -4.40 4.11
CA ILE A 764 15.97 -5.86 4.10
C ILE A 764 14.60 -6.47 3.78
N ALA A 765 14.56 -7.57 3.03
CA ALA A 765 13.31 -8.34 2.83
C ALA A 765 13.00 -9.34 3.96
N ARG A 766 13.99 -9.66 4.81
CA ARG A 766 13.85 -10.63 5.92
C ARG A 766 13.52 -9.91 7.23
N SER A 767 13.13 -10.69 8.24
CA SER A 767 13.08 -10.21 9.63
C SER A 767 14.49 -10.01 10.19
N LEU A 768 14.59 -9.15 11.21
CA LEU A 768 15.82 -8.99 11.98
C LEU A 768 16.18 -10.29 12.74
N THR A 769 17.48 -10.56 12.81
CA THR A 769 18.04 -11.57 13.68
C THR A 769 18.09 -11.07 15.13
N THR A 770 18.22 -11.97 16.10
CA THR A 770 18.36 -11.59 17.52
C THR A 770 19.54 -10.65 17.77
N GLN A 771 20.64 -10.83 17.05
CA GLN A 771 21.83 -9.97 17.17
C GLN A 771 21.60 -8.56 16.63
N GLU A 772 20.79 -8.42 15.58
CA GLU A 772 20.42 -7.11 15.03
C GLU A 772 19.38 -6.41 15.90
N MET A 773 18.44 -7.15 16.50
CA MET A 773 17.48 -6.61 17.45
C MET A 773 18.13 -6.03 18.72
N GLU A 774 19.34 -6.49 19.09
CA GLU A 774 20.13 -5.87 20.16
C GLU A 774 20.70 -4.50 19.75
N ILE A 775 20.88 -4.26 18.45
CA ILE A 775 21.50 -3.05 17.91
C ILE A 775 20.43 -1.99 17.62
N GLY A 776 19.32 -2.37 17.00
CA GLY A 776 18.29 -1.41 16.60
C GLY A 776 16.91 -2.01 16.41
N SER A 777 15.95 -1.12 16.14
CA SER A 777 14.52 -1.44 16.01
C SER A 777 14.07 -1.49 14.55
N GLU A 778 12.93 -2.13 14.28
CA GLU A 778 12.21 -1.95 13.00
C GLU A 778 11.17 -0.83 13.14
N ALA A 779 10.75 -0.25 12.02
CA ALA A 779 9.60 0.63 11.94
C ALA A 779 8.52 0.03 11.02
N SER A 780 7.26 0.38 11.27
CA SER A 780 6.15 0.01 10.39
C SER A 780 5.77 1.17 9.48
N PHE A 781 5.13 0.86 8.35
CA PHE A 781 4.54 1.88 7.49
C PHE A 781 3.62 2.82 8.30
N GLY A 782 3.80 4.14 8.12
CA GLY A 782 3.03 5.17 8.80
C GLY A 782 3.38 5.36 10.28
N ALA A 783 4.41 4.69 10.81
CA ALA A 783 4.90 4.98 12.16
C ALA A 783 5.54 6.37 12.20
N GLU A 784 5.26 7.10 13.28
CA GLU A 784 5.75 8.47 13.50
C GLU A 784 6.78 8.49 14.64
N ASP A 785 7.99 8.96 14.34
CA ASP A 785 8.99 9.37 15.32
C ASP A 785 8.93 10.89 15.51
N VAL A 786 8.27 11.33 16.58
CA VAL A 786 8.10 12.75 16.90
C VAL A 786 9.35 13.25 17.64
N LEU A 787 10.11 14.13 17.00
CA LEU A 787 11.31 14.75 17.58
C LEU A 787 10.98 16.05 18.30
N ILE A 788 10.07 16.85 17.72
CA ILE A 788 9.54 18.08 18.32
C ILE A 788 8.03 18.08 18.13
N ALA A 789 7.29 17.96 19.23
CA ALA A 789 5.83 18.02 19.22
C ALA A 789 5.34 19.38 18.67
N GLY A 790 4.13 19.39 18.12
CA GLY A 790 3.48 20.61 17.63
C GLY A 790 2.27 20.95 18.50
N ASP A 791 2.21 22.19 18.96
CA ASP A 791 1.06 22.73 19.71
C ASP A 791 0.09 23.52 18.82
N ARG A 792 0.44 23.68 17.53
CA ARG A 792 -0.34 24.44 16.53
C ARG A 792 -0.92 23.50 15.48
N ASP A 793 -2.13 23.83 15.01
CA ASP A 793 -2.70 23.17 13.83
C ASP A 793 -2.25 23.89 12.56
N TYR A 794 -1.12 23.44 12.02
CA TYR A 794 -0.53 24.00 10.80
C TYR A 794 -1.45 23.91 9.57
N ARG A 795 -2.50 23.07 9.60
CA ARG A 795 -3.49 23.00 8.51
C ARG A 795 -4.30 24.29 8.41
N LEU A 796 -4.61 24.92 9.56
CA LEU A 796 -5.34 26.19 9.60
C LEU A 796 -4.47 27.36 9.16
N ASP A 797 -3.17 27.35 9.50
CA ASP A 797 -2.21 28.34 9.01
C ASP A 797 -2.15 28.33 7.46
N ARG A 798 -2.09 27.13 6.87
CA ARG A 798 -2.13 26.94 5.42
C ARG A 798 -3.47 27.39 4.82
N ALA A 799 -4.59 27.11 5.50
CA ALA A 799 -5.91 27.55 5.06
C ALA A 799 -6.06 29.08 5.10
N GLU A 800 -5.47 29.77 6.08
CA GLU A 800 -5.43 31.24 6.16
C GLU A 800 -4.71 31.83 4.94
N GLN A 801 -3.52 31.33 4.63
CA GLN A 801 -2.75 31.77 3.46
C GLN A 801 -3.54 31.53 2.16
N TYR A 802 -4.14 30.34 2.04
CA TYR A 802 -4.95 29.97 0.88
C TYR A 802 -6.17 30.88 0.68
N LEU A 803 -6.93 31.17 1.74
CA LEU A 803 -8.10 32.05 1.66
C LEU A 803 -7.71 33.51 1.37
N GLN A 804 -6.56 33.98 1.87
CA GLN A 804 -6.01 35.29 1.51
C GLN A 804 -5.69 35.39 0.02
N GLU A 805 -5.12 34.35 -0.57
CA GLU A 805 -4.82 34.32 -2.01
C GLU A 805 -6.08 34.30 -2.87
N ILE A 806 -7.14 33.60 -2.43
CA ILE A 806 -8.41 33.58 -3.14
C ILE A 806 -9.16 34.91 -3.00
N PHE A 807 -9.10 35.54 -1.82
CA PHE A 807 -9.84 36.75 -1.48
C PHE A 807 -8.88 37.89 -1.07
N PRO A 808 -8.02 38.37 -1.99
CA PRO A 808 -6.94 39.31 -1.65
C PRO A 808 -7.44 40.69 -1.20
N THR A 809 -8.68 41.05 -1.54
CA THR A 809 -9.31 42.31 -1.15
C THR A 809 -10.06 42.23 0.19
N ALA A 810 -10.26 41.02 0.75
CA ALA A 810 -10.95 40.84 2.01
C ALA A 810 -10.04 41.15 3.21
N PRO A 811 -10.54 41.78 4.28
CA PRO A 811 -9.75 42.03 5.48
C PRO A 811 -9.31 40.72 6.15
N LEU A 812 -8.04 40.64 6.55
CA LEU A 812 -7.47 39.46 7.20
C LEU A 812 -8.22 39.01 8.46
N ALA A 813 -8.73 39.96 9.25
CA ALA A 813 -9.52 39.65 10.44
C ALA A 813 -10.82 38.89 10.10
N GLU A 814 -11.42 39.16 8.95
CA GLU A 814 -12.64 38.45 8.50
C GLU A 814 -12.33 37.04 8.01
N ILE A 815 -11.20 36.84 7.32
CA ILE A 815 -10.72 35.50 6.93
C ILE A 815 -10.43 34.66 8.18
N ARG A 816 -9.74 35.22 9.17
CA ARG A 816 -9.48 34.53 10.44
C ARG A 816 -10.75 34.19 11.19
N ALA A 817 -11.78 35.03 11.11
CA ALA A 817 -13.08 34.72 11.71
C ALA A 817 -13.69 33.45 11.08
N LEU A 818 -13.62 33.28 9.75
CA LEU A 818 -14.07 32.04 9.10
C LEU A 818 -13.32 30.79 9.58
N LEU A 819 -12.02 30.91 9.86
CA LEU A 819 -11.20 29.78 10.31
C LEU A 819 -11.46 29.35 11.76
N THR A 820 -12.34 30.04 12.47
CA THR A 820 -12.84 29.60 13.79
C THR A 820 -13.90 28.50 13.70
N SER A 821 -14.38 28.21 12.48
CA SER A 821 -15.32 27.13 12.20
C SER A 821 -14.77 25.74 12.59
N PRO A 822 -15.67 24.78 12.91
CA PRO A 822 -15.26 23.44 13.35
C PRO A 822 -14.53 22.67 12.24
N VAL A 823 -13.48 21.94 12.64
CA VAL A 823 -12.79 20.95 11.80
C VAL A 823 -13.37 19.57 12.08
N ILE A 824 -13.73 18.86 11.01
CA ILE A 824 -14.34 17.53 11.05
C ILE A 824 -13.40 16.55 10.34
N ASP A 825 -13.07 15.45 11.03
CA ASP A 825 -12.29 14.35 10.48
C ASP A 825 -13.20 13.24 9.96
N HIS A 826 -12.87 12.74 8.77
CA HIS A 826 -13.58 11.66 8.10
C HIS A 826 -12.65 10.49 7.83
N ASN A 827 -13.10 9.28 8.17
CA ASN A 827 -12.43 8.04 7.78
C ASN A 827 -12.45 7.88 6.26
N ALA A 828 -11.43 7.21 5.73
CA ALA A 828 -11.34 6.89 4.32
C ALA A 828 -12.51 6.02 3.83
N GLY A 829 -13.10 6.37 2.68
CA GLY A 829 -14.26 5.67 2.10
C GLY A 829 -15.62 6.21 2.56
N THR A 830 -15.66 7.20 3.45
CA THR A 830 -16.88 7.84 3.98
C THR A 830 -17.51 8.77 2.94
N ILE A 831 -18.83 8.79 2.85
CA ILE A 831 -19.54 9.80 2.04
C ILE A 831 -19.70 11.06 2.88
N ILE A 832 -19.05 12.15 2.46
CA ILE A 832 -19.21 13.48 3.09
C ILE A 832 -20.58 14.04 2.72
N ARG A 833 -20.92 13.99 1.42
CA ARG A 833 -22.18 14.51 0.89
C ARG A 833 -22.70 13.62 -0.23
N ARG A 834 -23.98 13.24 -0.16
CA ARG A 834 -24.65 12.40 -1.16
C ARG A 834 -25.40 13.28 -2.16
N GLY A 835 -25.30 12.96 -3.46
CA GLY A 835 -26.13 13.61 -4.49
C GLY A 835 -27.61 13.27 -4.27
N ARG A 836 -28.47 14.28 -4.11
CA ARG A 836 -29.82 14.11 -3.52
C ARG A 836 -30.93 13.72 -4.50
N ARG A 837 -32.01 13.07 -4.02
CA ARG A 837 -33.39 13.26 -4.50
C ARG A 837 -34.00 14.41 -3.68
N ASP A 838 -34.73 15.34 -4.30
CA ASP A 838 -35.24 16.63 -3.83
C ASP A 838 -35.51 16.86 -2.30
N ASN A 839 -35.32 18.12 -1.83
CA ASN A 839 -35.80 18.78 -0.59
C ASN A 839 -35.01 18.84 0.74
N ASP A 840 -33.85 18.24 0.86
CA ASP A 840 -32.87 18.71 1.83
C ASP A 840 -32.39 20.18 1.70
N GLU A 841 -32.30 20.99 2.75
CA GLU A 841 -31.43 22.18 2.73
C GLU A 841 -30.11 21.78 3.38
N HIS A 842 -28.98 21.98 2.69
CA HIS A 842 -27.68 21.82 3.32
C HIS A 842 -27.36 23.15 4.00
N GLU A 843 -27.04 23.13 5.29
CA GLU A 843 -26.76 24.33 6.09
C GLU A 843 -25.27 24.71 6.09
N CYS A 844 -24.40 23.83 5.58
CA CYS A 844 -22.96 23.96 5.66
C CYS A 844 -22.21 23.74 4.33
N LEU A 845 -21.01 24.32 4.28
CA LEU A 845 -20.04 24.28 3.20
C LEU A 845 -18.71 23.75 3.75
N ASP A 846 -18.20 22.65 3.20
CA ASP A 846 -16.95 22.07 3.69
C ASP A 846 -15.76 22.49 2.79
N MET A 847 -14.62 22.81 3.38
CA MET A 847 -13.35 22.99 2.67
C MET A 847 -12.35 21.94 3.12
N ILE A 848 -11.73 21.26 2.16
CA ILE A 848 -10.72 20.23 2.44
C ILE A 848 -9.45 20.88 3.03
N LEU A 849 -9.03 20.43 4.22
CA LEU A 849 -7.80 20.83 4.89
C LEU A 849 -6.66 19.83 4.76
N SER A 850 -6.97 18.55 4.57
CA SER A 850 -5.98 17.50 4.28
C SER A 850 -6.67 16.27 3.70
N GLY A 851 -5.93 15.49 2.91
CA GLY A 851 -6.42 14.27 2.27
C GLY A 851 -7.19 14.51 0.97
N THR A 852 -7.73 13.42 0.41
CA THR A 852 -8.32 13.39 -0.93
C THR A 852 -9.78 12.96 -0.90
N VAL A 853 -10.62 13.66 -1.66
CA VAL A 853 -12.06 13.37 -1.79
C VAL A 853 -12.41 13.11 -3.25
N ALA A 854 -13.05 11.97 -3.53
CA ALA A 854 -13.61 11.67 -4.83
C ALA A 854 -14.92 12.44 -5.06
N TYR A 855 -15.01 13.09 -6.21
CA TYR A 855 -16.17 13.79 -6.75
C TYR A 855 -16.81 12.96 -7.85
N LEU A 856 -18.02 12.46 -7.59
CA LEU A 856 -18.63 11.37 -8.36
C LEU A 856 -19.96 11.75 -9.00
N ASN A 857 -20.13 11.37 -10.27
CA ASN A 857 -21.43 11.32 -10.95
C ASN A 857 -21.52 10.06 -11.80
N ALA A 858 -22.31 9.09 -11.34
CA ALA A 858 -22.45 7.80 -11.99
C ALA A 858 -23.14 7.89 -13.36
N SER A 859 -24.12 8.77 -13.55
CA SER A 859 -24.85 8.88 -14.82
C SER A 859 -24.02 9.54 -15.92
N ALA A 860 -23.07 10.39 -15.55
CA ALA A 860 -22.10 11.00 -16.47
C ALA A 860 -20.78 10.20 -16.56
N ASN A 861 -20.64 9.10 -15.82
CA ASN A 861 -19.40 8.33 -15.68
C ASN A 861 -18.18 9.21 -15.31
N VAL A 862 -18.38 10.16 -14.38
CA VAL A 862 -17.34 11.07 -13.91
C VAL A 862 -16.88 10.67 -12.52
N MET A 863 -15.58 10.46 -12.36
CA MET A 863 -14.88 10.34 -11.09
C MET A 863 -13.65 11.24 -11.15
N ASN A 864 -13.58 12.25 -10.28
CA ASN A 864 -12.43 13.14 -10.15
C ASN A 864 -11.98 13.22 -8.69
N LEU A 865 -10.77 13.73 -8.46
CA LEU A 865 -10.20 13.89 -7.12
C LEU A 865 -10.12 15.36 -6.73
N LEU A 866 -10.57 15.67 -5.53
CA LEU A 866 -10.49 16.98 -4.88
C LEU A 866 -9.43 16.91 -3.79
N SER A 867 -8.58 17.92 -3.76
CA SER A 867 -7.48 18.11 -2.80
C SER A 867 -7.70 19.35 -1.94
N PHE A 868 -6.70 19.68 -1.13
CA PHE A 868 -6.64 20.86 -0.27
C PHE A 868 -7.27 22.12 -0.89
N GLY A 869 -8.05 22.84 -0.09
CA GLY A 869 -8.70 24.09 -0.47
C GLY A 869 -9.94 23.94 -1.36
N SER A 870 -10.30 22.72 -1.77
CA SER A 870 -11.52 22.48 -2.53
C SER A 870 -12.76 22.65 -1.65
N LEU A 871 -13.72 23.45 -2.14
CA LEU A 871 -15.04 23.59 -1.54
C LEU A 871 -15.97 22.46 -1.99
N ILE A 872 -16.63 21.83 -1.02
CA ILE A 872 -17.68 20.82 -1.18
C ILE A 872 -19.01 21.50 -0.84
N GLY A 873 -19.94 21.50 -1.80
CA GLY A 873 -21.25 22.12 -1.60
C GLY A 873 -21.33 23.60 -1.94
N GLY A 874 -20.33 24.15 -2.63
CA GLY A 874 -20.27 25.57 -3.02
C GLY A 874 -21.49 26.03 -3.83
N GLU A 875 -22.16 25.14 -4.55
CA GLU A 875 -23.39 25.44 -5.28
C GLU A 875 -24.52 25.97 -4.38
N SER A 876 -24.52 25.60 -3.10
CA SER A 876 -25.52 26.04 -2.12
C SER A 876 -25.38 27.52 -1.74
N LEU A 877 -24.22 28.16 -2.00
CA LEU A 877 -24.00 29.58 -1.73
C LEU A 877 -24.93 30.49 -2.54
N PHE A 878 -25.36 30.07 -3.72
CA PHE A 878 -26.14 30.89 -4.65
C PHE A 878 -27.67 30.74 -4.48
N GLY A 879 -28.13 29.79 -3.65
CA GLY A 879 -29.54 29.53 -3.37
C GLY A 879 -30.37 29.04 -4.57
N ASN A 880 -31.60 28.60 -4.31
CA ASN A 880 -32.65 28.60 -5.34
C ASN A 880 -33.19 30.03 -5.42
N GLN A 881 -32.61 30.92 -6.23
CA GLN A 881 -33.30 32.18 -6.51
C GLN A 881 -34.63 31.87 -7.24
N PRO A 882 -35.80 32.28 -6.71
CA PRO A 882 -36.98 32.46 -7.53
C PRO A 882 -36.69 33.60 -8.52
N GLU A 883 -37.27 33.53 -9.71
CA GLU A 883 -37.45 34.71 -10.57
C GLU A 883 -37.94 35.87 -9.70
N ARG A 884 -37.11 36.89 -9.47
CA ARG A 884 -37.56 38.16 -8.92
C ARG A 884 -37.55 39.17 -10.05
N ASP A 885 -38.75 39.42 -10.56
CA ASP A 885 -39.29 40.73 -10.94
C ASP A 885 -38.25 41.84 -11.14
N TRP A 886 -37.82 42.01 -12.39
CA TRP A 886 -37.30 43.28 -12.90
C TRP A 886 -38.37 44.01 -13.73
N GLU A 887 -39.64 43.93 -13.32
CA GLU A 887 -40.65 44.88 -13.79
C GLU A 887 -40.59 46.17 -12.97
N GLN A 888 -39.71 47.09 -13.40
CA GLN A 888 -40.09 48.50 -13.44
C GLN A 888 -39.82 49.02 -14.86
N PRO A 889 -40.75 49.81 -15.42
CA PRO A 889 -40.78 50.10 -16.85
C PRO A 889 -39.73 51.16 -17.17
N CYS A 890 -38.68 50.76 -17.88
CA CYS A 890 -37.94 51.66 -18.75
C CYS A 890 -38.26 51.26 -20.17
N GLU A 891 -39.10 52.08 -20.82
CA GLU A 891 -39.15 52.15 -22.27
C GLU A 891 -37.74 52.51 -22.76
N GLU A 892 -37.09 51.60 -23.48
CA GLU A 892 -36.33 51.88 -24.71
C GLU A 892 -35.72 50.57 -25.24
N GLU A 893 -35.90 50.38 -26.55
CA GLU A 893 -35.57 49.17 -27.31
C GLU A 893 -34.05 48.98 -27.43
N GLY A 894 -33.56 47.78 -27.12
CA GLY A 894 -32.22 47.34 -27.52
C GLY A 894 -31.64 46.20 -26.67
N GLU A 895 -31.21 45.12 -27.34
CA GLU A 895 -30.30 44.08 -26.82
C GLU A 895 -30.90 42.98 -25.90
N GLN A 896 -31.61 42.03 -26.52
CA GLN A 896 -31.82 40.69 -25.95
C GLN A 896 -30.84 39.69 -26.57
N GLN A 897 -29.71 39.43 -25.91
CA GLN A 897 -28.92 38.21 -26.16
C GLN A 897 -28.14 37.66 -24.95
N GLU A 898 -28.06 38.37 -23.81
CA GLU A 898 -27.29 37.90 -22.63
C GLU A 898 -28.08 36.98 -21.65
N GLY A 899 -29.42 36.97 -21.69
CA GLY A 899 -30.25 36.27 -20.69
C GLY A 899 -30.36 34.74 -20.82
N ALA A 900 -30.18 34.18 -22.02
CA ALA A 900 -30.32 32.72 -22.24
C ALA A 900 -29.09 31.92 -21.78
N GLN A 901 -27.92 32.57 -21.72
CA GLN A 901 -26.65 31.95 -21.36
C GLN A 901 -26.54 31.72 -19.85
N GLN A 902 -26.96 32.70 -19.04
CA GLN A 902 -27.05 32.57 -17.58
C GLN A 902 -28.09 31.54 -17.12
N ALA A 903 -29.19 31.35 -17.87
CA ALA A 903 -30.21 30.35 -17.55
C ALA A 903 -29.74 28.90 -17.76
N SER A 904 -28.94 28.66 -18.82
CA SER A 904 -28.28 27.37 -19.10
C SER A 904 -27.20 27.04 -18.06
N GLU A 905 -26.38 28.03 -17.69
CA GLU A 905 -25.33 27.91 -16.67
C GLU A 905 -25.90 27.59 -15.27
N ARG A 906 -27.05 28.19 -14.92
CA ARG A 906 -27.78 27.90 -13.66
C ARG A 906 -28.38 26.49 -13.63
N ALA A 907 -28.82 25.95 -14.78
CA ALA A 907 -29.32 24.57 -14.86
C ALA A 907 -28.20 23.52 -14.70
N MET A 908 -26.96 23.85 -15.06
CA MET A 908 -25.80 22.96 -14.99
C MET A 908 -25.31 22.73 -13.54
N CYS A 909 -25.49 23.71 -12.65
CA CYS A 909 -25.20 23.62 -11.20
C CYS A 909 -26.20 22.77 -10.40
N ARG A 910 -27.35 22.38 -10.98
CA ARG A 910 -28.39 21.57 -10.30
C ARG A 910 -28.19 20.05 -10.40
N ARG A 911 -27.14 19.58 -11.08
CA ARG A 911 -26.87 18.13 -11.21
C ARG A 911 -26.28 17.55 -9.92
N GLN A 912 -26.76 16.36 -9.55
CA GLN A 912 -26.48 15.69 -8.27
C GLN A 912 -25.07 15.09 -8.27
N TRP A 913 -24.24 15.45 -7.29
CA TRP A 913 -22.87 14.93 -7.13
C TRP A 913 -22.69 14.30 -5.76
N THR A 914 -21.94 13.20 -5.71
CA THR A 914 -21.57 12.54 -4.46
C THR A 914 -20.10 12.77 -4.16
N TYR A 915 -19.80 13.14 -2.92
CA TYR A 915 -18.46 13.40 -2.42
C TYR A 915 -18.08 12.29 -1.43
N ARG A 916 -17.03 11.55 -1.72
CA ARG A 916 -16.59 10.39 -0.94
C ARG A 916 -15.10 10.49 -0.63
N THR A 917 -14.68 10.36 0.62
CA THR A 917 -13.25 10.36 0.97
C THR A 917 -12.54 9.16 0.35
N VAL A 918 -11.35 9.39 -0.20
CA VAL A 918 -10.46 8.33 -0.72
C VAL A 918 -9.45 7.93 0.35
N SER A 919 -8.89 8.92 1.03
CA SER A 919 -8.00 8.78 2.18
C SER A 919 -8.69 9.25 3.48
N HIS A 920 -7.99 9.18 4.62
CA HIS A 920 -8.41 10.00 5.76
C HIS A 920 -8.40 11.46 5.32
N CYS A 921 -9.43 12.20 5.70
CA CYS A 921 -9.66 13.56 5.23
C CYS A 921 -10.13 14.42 6.39
N SER A 922 -9.60 15.63 6.47
CA SER A 922 -10.04 16.66 7.41
C SER A 922 -10.65 17.80 6.63
N VAL A 923 -11.80 18.29 7.07
CA VAL A 923 -12.50 19.42 6.44
C VAL A 923 -12.82 20.48 7.47
N ILE A 924 -12.76 21.76 7.10
CA ILE A 924 -13.35 22.85 7.91
C ILE A 924 -14.75 23.15 7.38
N GLN A 925 -15.72 23.24 8.28
CA GLN A 925 -17.13 23.35 7.94
C GLN A 925 -17.65 24.77 8.21
N PHE A 926 -17.87 25.54 7.14
CA PHE A 926 -18.42 26.89 7.21
C PHE A 926 -19.96 26.87 7.18
N SER A 927 -20.61 27.78 7.91
CA SER A 927 -22.03 28.07 7.68
C SER A 927 -22.21 28.74 6.31
N ILE A 928 -23.23 28.32 5.56
CA ILE A 928 -23.56 28.96 4.28
C ILE A 928 -23.94 30.42 4.47
N GLU A 929 -24.62 30.76 5.57
CA GLU A 929 -25.01 32.14 5.87
C GLU A 929 -23.79 33.02 6.16
N GLU A 930 -22.85 32.52 6.95
CA GLU A 930 -21.61 33.23 7.29
C GLU A 930 -20.76 33.47 6.04
N MET A 931 -20.56 32.44 5.22
CA MET A 931 -19.79 32.55 3.98
C MET A 931 -20.48 33.49 2.98
N ARG A 932 -21.81 33.42 2.84
CA ARG A 932 -22.56 34.34 1.97
C ARG A 932 -22.44 35.79 2.44
N THR A 933 -22.55 36.02 3.75
CA THR A 933 -22.40 37.36 4.35
C THR A 933 -20.99 37.91 4.11
N PHE A 934 -19.97 37.08 4.30
CA PHE A 934 -18.58 37.42 3.99
C PHE A 934 -18.40 37.82 2.52
N LEU A 935 -18.91 37.02 1.58
CA LEU A 935 -18.78 37.29 0.15
C LEU A 935 -19.53 38.55 -0.28
N VAL A 936 -20.75 38.77 0.20
CA VAL A 936 -21.55 39.96 -0.13
C VAL A 936 -20.93 41.22 0.45
N ARG A 937 -20.53 41.20 1.73
CA ARG A 937 -19.91 42.35 2.40
C ARG A 937 -18.65 42.84 1.69
N ASN A 938 -17.87 41.91 1.14
CA ASN A 938 -16.62 42.20 0.46
C ASN A 938 -16.77 42.38 -1.07
N GLY A 939 -18.00 42.33 -1.62
CA GLY A 939 -18.24 42.49 -3.06
C GLY A 939 -17.70 41.34 -3.92
N LEU A 940 -17.54 40.15 -3.37
CA LEU A 940 -16.89 38.99 -3.99
C LEU A 940 -17.86 37.99 -4.63
N MET A 941 -19.17 38.21 -4.49
CA MET A 941 -20.19 37.21 -4.83
C MET A 941 -20.26 36.89 -6.33
N GLU A 942 -20.28 37.91 -7.19
CA GLU A 942 -20.33 37.73 -8.65
C GLU A 942 -19.04 37.13 -9.19
N GLN A 943 -17.88 37.60 -8.69
CA GLN A 943 -16.58 37.07 -9.07
C GLN A 943 -16.45 35.59 -8.73
N MET A 944 -16.92 35.19 -7.54
CA MET A 944 -16.95 33.79 -7.11
C MET A 944 -17.85 32.95 -8.01
N MET A 945 -19.03 33.45 -8.37
CA MET A 945 -19.98 32.75 -9.26
C MET A 945 -19.37 32.49 -10.63
N ALA A 946 -18.83 33.53 -11.29
CA ALA A 946 -18.23 33.41 -12.62
C ALA A 946 -17.04 32.45 -12.63
N ARG A 947 -16.20 32.50 -11.59
CA ARG A 947 -15.05 31.59 -11.44
C ARG A 947 -15.49 30.14 -11.23
N MET A 948 -16.51 29.89 -10.40
CA MET A 948 -17.00 28.55 -10.11
C MET A 948 -17.55 27.82 -11.35
N VAL A 949 -18.22 28.51 -12.27
CA VAL A 949 -18.74 27.91 -13.52
C VAL A 949 -17.58 27.36 -14.37
N LYS A 950 -16.57 28.19 -14.62
CA LYS A 950 -15.39 27.78 -15.41
C LYS A 950 -14.57 26.69 -14.71
N VAL A 951 -14.37 26.79 -13.39
CA VAL A 951 -13.70 25.75 -12.60
C VAL A 951 -14.48 24.43 -12.64
N SER A 952 -15.82 24.47 -12.60
CA SER A 952 -16.69 23.29 -12.74
C SER A 952 -16.55 22.63 -14.11
N PHE A 953 -16.35 23.42 -15.18
CA PHE A 953 -16.02 22.89 -16.50
C PHE A 953 -14.64 22.22 -16.51
N LEU A 954 -13.58 22.94 -16.07
CA LEU A 954 -12.21 22.41 -16.04
C LEU A 954 -12.12 21.10 -15.25
N ARG A 955 -12.78 21.04 -14.09
CA ARG A 955 -12.84 19.83 -13.25
C ARG A 955 -13.40 18.62 -13.98
N LYS A 956 -14.26 18.77 -14.98
CA LYS A 956 -14.86 17.66 -15.74
C LYS A 956 -13.97 17.18 -16.90
N THR A 957 -12.90 17.89 -17.19
CA THR A 957 -11.97 17.52 -18.25
C THR A 957 -10.90 16.56 -17.72
N TRP A 958 -10.43 15.63 -18.55
CA TRP A 958 -9.32 14.74 -18.19
C TRP A 958 -8.03 15.52 -17.89
N LEU A 959 -7.82 16.65 -18.59
CA LEU A 959 -6.59 17.43 -18.48
C LEU A 959 -6.42 18.13 -17.12
N PHE A 960 -7.52 18.63 -16.54
CA PHE A 960 -7.48 19.45 -15.31
C PHE A 960 -8.26 18.85 -14.13
N GLY A 961 -8.98 17.74 -14.32
CA GLY A 961 -9.88 17.17 -13.32
C GLY A 961 -9.22 16.47 -12.14
N GLU A 962 -7.93 16.17 -12.23
CA GLU A 962 -7.18 15.40 -11.22
C GLU A 962 -5.96 16.20 -10.77
N HIS A 963 -5.67 16.12 -9.46
CA HIS A 963 -4.50 16.71 -8.78
C HIS A 963 -4.20 18.19 -9.07
N THR A 964 -5.13 18.93 -9.68
CA THR A 964 -5.02 20.37 -9.90
C THR A 964 -5.78 21.12 -8.81
N THR A 965 -5.08 21.97 -8.04
CA THR A 965 -5.71 22.67 -6.92
C THR A 965 -6.70 23.73 -7.41
N PRO A 966 -7.69 24.12 -6.59
CA PRO A 966 -8.67 25.12 -6.99
C PRO A 966 -8.06 26.51 -7.24
N LEU A 967 -6.93 26.83 -6.61
CA LEU A 967 -6.17 28.05 -6.90
C LEU A 967 -5.70 28.06 -8.36
N THR A 968 -4.99 27.02 -8.76
CA THR A 968 -4.48 26.84 -10.13
C THR A 968 -5.62 26.81 -11.15
N LEU A 969 -6.68 26.03 -10.88
CA LEU A 969 -7.87 25.99 -11.74
C LEU A 969 -8.51 27.37 -11.88
N GLY A 970 -8.57 28.12 -10.79
CA GLY A 970 -9.14 29.45 -10.77
C GLY A 970 -8.32 30.49 -11.54
N ARG A 971 -6.98 30.41 -11.45
CA ARG A 971 -6.05 31.21 -12.27
C ARG A 971 -6.27 30.93 -13.76
N ILE A 972 -6.32 29.66 -14.14
CA ILE A 972 -6.57 29.24 -15.54
C ILE A 972 -7.96 29.71 -16.00
N ALA A 973 -8.99 29.49 -15.19
CA ALA A 973 -10.36 29.93 -15.45
C ALA A 973 -10.47 31.45 -15.69
N GLY A 974 -9.70 32.24 -14.95
CA GLY A 974 -9.61 33.70 -15.16
C GLY A 974 -9.12 34.08 -16.57
N SER A 975 -8.21 33.28 -17.14
CA SER A 975 -7.62 33.51 -18.48
C SER A 975 -8.41 32.89 -19.65
N MET A 976 -9.40 32.04 -19.37
CA MET A 976 -10.14 31.32 -20.41
C MET A 976 -11.09 32.22 -21.19
N GLU A 977 -10.98 32.18 -22.52
CA GLU A 977 -11.93 32.78 -23.47
C GLU A 977 -12.87 31.71 -24.03
N ARG A 978 -14.18 31.97 -24.09
CA ARG A 978 -15.19 31.08 -24.68
C ARG A 978 -15.53 31.53 -26.10
N ILE A 979 -15.56 30.61 -27.06
CA ILE A 979 -15.78 30.89 -28.48
C ILE A 979 -16.77 29.87 -29.05
N THR A 980 -17.76 30.35 -29.80
CA THR A 980 -18.70 29.50 -30.55
C THR A 980 -18.40 29.62 -32.05
N LEU A 981 -18.25 28.49 -32.72
CA LEU A 981 -18.02 28.42 -34.16
C LEU A 981 -19.17 27.66 -34.82
N SER A 982 -19.93 28.34 -35.69
CA SER A 982 -21.04 27.74 -36.43
C SER A 982 -20.60 27.29 -37.83
N GLY A 983 -21.31 26.33 -38.42
CA GLY A 983 -21.01 25.79 -39.76
C GLY A 983 -19.92 24.70 -39.77
N SER A 984 -19.22 24.56 -40.89
CA SER A 984 -18.10 23.61 -41.05
C SER A 984 -16.85 24.34 -41.53
N GLY A 985 -15.69 24.02 -40.96
CA GLY A 985 -14.47 24.77 -41.22
C GLY A 985 -13.25 24.23 -40.48
N LEU A 986 -12.07 24.74 -40.85
CA LEU A 986 -10.86 24.56 -40.05
C LEU A 986 -10.89 25.54 -38.88
N ILE A 987 -10.40 25.11 -37.73
CA ILE A 987 -10.22 26.00 -36.58
C ILE A 987 -9.17 27.06 -36.94
N PRO A 988 -9.49 28.37 -36.84
CA PRO A 988 -8.58 29.43 -37.24
C PRO A 988 -7.31 29.41 -36.38
N GLY A 989 -6.14 29.45 -37.04
CA GLY A 989 -4.88 29.67 -36.35
C GLY A 989 -4.85 31.08 -35.78
N ARG A 990 -4.87 31.21 -34.45
CA ARG A 990 -4.66 32.50 -33.78
C ARG A 990 -3.15 32.83 -33.74
N SER A 991 -2.82 34.11 -33.76
CA SER A 991 -1.45 34.58 -33.48
C SER A 991 -1.16 34.39 -31.99
N GLY A 992 -0.35 33.39 -31.65
CA GLY A 992 -0.10 32.96 -30.27
C GLY A 992 -0.34 31.47 -30.10
N HIS A 993 0.41 30.83 -29.20
CA HIS A 993 0.29 29.40 -28.92
C HIS A 993 -0.87 29.16 -27.95
N HIS A 994 -1.92 28.49 -28.41
CA HIS A 994 -3.17 28.31 -27.65
C HIS A 994 -3.55 26.83 -27.53
N LEU A 995 -4.04 26.46 -26.35
CA LEU A 995 -4.69 25.18 -26.10
C LEU A 995 -6.21 25.35 -26.16
N TRP A 996 -6.89 24.45 -26.87
CA TRP A 996 -8.34 24.46 -27.05
C TRP A 996 -9.00 23.32 -26.28
N LEU A 997 -10.07 23.63 -25.54
CA LEU A 997 -10.90 22.67 -24.80
C LEU A 997 -12.30 22.65 -25.39
N ILE A 998 -12.87 21.46 -25.59
CA ILE A 998 -14.19 21.30 -26.20
C ILE A 998 -15.26 21.29 -25.11
N GLU A 999 -16.10 22.32 -25.07
CA GLU A 999 -17.28 22.35 -24.19
C GLU A 999 -18.42 21.54 -24.81
N GLN A 1000 -18.68 21.77 -26.10
CA GLN A 1000 -19.74 21.12 -26.85
C GLN A 1000 -19.36 20.89 -28.31
N GLY A 1001 -19.63 19.70 -28.83
CA GLY A 1001 -19.45 19.31 -30.23
C GLY A 1001 -18.30 18.32 -30.42
N GLU A 1002 -17.83 18.19 -31.67
CA GLU A 1002 -16.73 17.29 -32.01
C GLU A 1002 -15.76 17.93 -33.02
N ILE A 1003 -14.48 17.63 -32.85
CA ILE A 1003 -13.38 18.12 -33.67
C ILE A 1003 -12.65 16.93 -34.28
N HIS A 1004 -12.46 16.96 -35.58
CA HIS A 1004 -11.73 15.95 -36.34
C HIS A 1004 -10.27 16.40 -36.43
N CYS A 1005 -9.38 15.64 -35.79
CA CYS A 1005 -7.93 15.77 -35.95
C CYS A 1005 -7.52 15.03 -37.23
N GLN A 1006 -6.93 15.75 -38.18
CA GLN A 1006 -6.56 15.25 -39.49
C GLN A 1006 -5.07 15.41 -39.74
N ASP A 1007 -4.48 14.48 -40.49
CA ASP A 1007 -3.12 14.63 -41.01
C ASP A 1007 -3.05 15.64 -42.17
N ARG A 1008 -1.84 15.87 -42.71
CA ARG A 1008 -1.65 16.72 -43.89
C ARG A 1008 -2.39 16.24 -45.14
N GLY A 1009 -2.67 14.93 -45.24
CA GLY A 1009 -3.40 14.30 -46.34
C GLY A 1009 -4.93 14.36 -46.21
N GLY A 1010 -5.46 14.87 -45.09
CA GLY A 1010 -6.89 14.95 -44.81
C GLY A 1010 -7.50 13.68 -44.24
N ARG A 1011 -6.70 12.66 -43.90
CA ARG A 1011 -7.15 11.46 -43.19
C ARG A 1011 -7.41 11.83 -41.73
N THR A 1012 -8.61 11.51 -41.24
CA THR A 1012 -8.95 11.68 -39.82
C THR A 1012 -8.18 10.65 -38.99
N LEU A 1013 -7.40 11.15 -38.04
CA LEU A 1013 -6.63 10.38 -37.07
C LEU A 1013 -7.48 10.06 -35.84
N GLU A 1014 -8.18 11.08 -35.33
CA GLU A 1014 -8.98 11.01 -34.11
C GLU A 1014 -10.15 11.99 -34.21
N VAL A 1015 -11.28 11.65 -33.56
CA VAL A 1015 -12.38 12.58 -33.32
C VAL A 1015 -12.41 12.92 -31.82
N VAL A 1016 -12.07 14.15 -31.49
CA VAL A 1016 -12.05 14.68 -30.13
C VAL A 1016 -13.44 15.24 -29.80
N ARG A 1017 -14.02 14.82 -28.67
CA ARG A 1017 -15.38 15.17 -28.24
C ARG A 1017 -15.36 16.05 -26.98
N ASN A 1018 -16.54 16.40 -26.46
CA ASN A 1018 -16.73 17.15 -25.21
C ASN A 1018 -15.77 16.71 -24.11
N GLY A 1019 -15.13 17.68 -23.45
CA GLY A 1019 -14.13 17.46 -22.40
C GLY A 1019 -12.71 17.14 -22.91
N GLY A 1020 -12.55 16.88 -24.21
CA GLY A 1020 -11.26 16.69 -24.86
C GLY A 1020 -10.59 18.01 -25.25
N PHE A 1021 -9.34 17.91 -25.73
CA PHE A 1021 -8.51 19.05 -26.06
C PHE A 1021 -7.68 18.84 -27.34
N PHE A 1022 -7.19 19.95 -27.89
CA PHE A 1022 -6.24 19.97 -29.01
C PHE A 1022 -5.39 21.25 -29.04
N GLY A 1023 -4.28 21.21 -29.79
CA GLY A 1023 -3.34 22.32 -29.93
C GLY A 1023 -2.04 22.13 -29.13
N GLU A 1024 -1.89 21.00 -28.46
CA GLU A 1024 -0.75 20.64 -27.62
C GLU A 1024 0.57 20.58 -28.39
N GLN A 1025 0.55 20.28 -29.68
CA GLN A 1025 1.76 20.29 -30.50
C GLN A 1025 2.41 21.67 -30.52
N SER A 1026 1.60 22.74 -30.52
CA SER A 1026 2.12 24.11 -30.50
C SER A 1026 2.82 24.47 -29.18
N TYR A 1027 2.58 23.68 -28.12
CA TYR A 1027 3.15 23.83 -26.79
C TYR A 1027 4.41 22.96 -26.60
N LEU A 1028 4.37 21.71 -27.06
CA LEU A 1028 5.43 20.73 -26.85
C LEU A 1028 6.53 20.79 -27.91
N ASP A 1029 6.15 21.02 -29.16
CA ASP A 1029 7.06 21.18 -30.29
C ASP A 1029 6.52 22.27 -31.24
N PRO A 1030 6.84 23.55 -31.01
CA PRO A 1030 6.35 24.67 -31.81
C PRO A 1030 6.68 24.56 -33.31
N GLN A 1031 7.65 23.72 -33.70
CA GLN A 1031 8.00 23.50 -35.11
C GLN A 1031 7.10 22.43 -35.77
N TYR A 1032 6.33 21.68 -34.97
CA TYR A 1032 5.44 20.63 -35.43
C TYR A 1032 4.10 21.17 -35.93
N ASN A 1033 3.87 21.12 -37.25
CA ASN A 1033 2.67 21.64 -37.91
C ASN A 1033 1.95 20.59 -38.80
N HIS A 1034 1.98 19.32 -38.38
CA HIS A 1034 1.45 18.21 -39.18
C HIS A 1034 -0.04 17.93 -39.00
N TRP A 1035 -0.68 18.46 -37.95
CA TRP A 1035 -2.10 18.23 -37.66
C TRP A 1035 -2.98 19.42 -38.03
N ARG A 1036 -4.19 19.11 -38.52
CA ARG A 1036 -5.26 20.08 -38.81
C ARG A 1036 -6.51 19.70 -38.03
N PHE A 1037 -7.17 20.70 -37.46
CA PHE A 1037 -8.38 20.50 -36.66
C PHE A 1037 -9.58 21.09 -37.39
N ARG A 1038 -10.58 20.26 -37.63
CA ARG A 1038 -11.78 20.60 -38.40
C ARG A 1038 -13.04 20.33 -37.60
N HIS A 1039 -14.03 21.22 -37.71
CA HIS A 1039 -15.38 20.98 -37.22
C HIS A 1039 -16.36 20.86 -38.39
N GLU A 1040 -17.35 19.98 -38.28
CA GLU A 1040 -18.39 19.78 -39.29
C GLU A 1040 -19.73 20.43 -38.91
N LYS A 1041 -19.93 20.67 -37.61
CA LYS A 1041 -21.13 21.27 -37.01
C LYS A 1041 -20.72 22.39 -36.06
N GLU A 1042 -21.72 23.02 -35.46
CA GLU A 1042 -21.48 24.00 -34.40
C GLU A 1042 -20.70 23.39 -33.24
N VAL A 1043 -19.65 24.10 -32.82
CA VAL A 1043 -18.79 23.72 -31.69
C VAL A 1043 -18.62 24.90 -30.74
N VAL A 1044 -18.59 24.61 -29.45
CA VAL A 1044 -18.28 25.56 -28.39
C VAL A 1044 -16.95 25.17 -27.76
N LEU A 1045 -16.01 26.10 -27.79
CA LEU A 1045 -14.63 25.90 -27.38
C LEU A 1045 -14.23 26.90 -26.30
N HIS A 1046 -13.32 26.49 -25.42
CA HIS A 1046 -12.54 27.39 -24.59
C HIS A 1046 -11.10 27.45 -25.07
N CYS A 1047 -10.52 28.65 -25.08
CA CYS A 1047 -9.13 28.90 -25.42
C CYS A 1047 -8.35 29.29 -24.15
N VAL A 1048 -7.17 28.68 -23.96
CA VAL A 1048 -6.22 28.99 -22.89
C VAL A 1048 -4.87 29.32 -23.51
N GLN A 1049 -4.23 30.40 -23.05
CA GLN A 1049 -2.88 30.73 -23.46
C GLN A 1049 -1.86 29.86 -22.70
N TRP A 1050 -0.84 29.37 -23.40
CA TRP A 1050 0.19 28.49 -22.84
C TRP A 1050 0.95 29.06 -21.63
N GLU A 1051 1.10 30.38 -21.49
CA GLU A 1051 1.83 31.00 -20.37
C GLU A 1051 1.20 30.63 -19.02
N HIS A 1052 -0.11 30.43 -18.98
CA HIS A 1052 -0.84 30.01 -17.79
C HIS A 1052 -0.71 28.51 -17.48
N LEU A 1053 -0.11 27.72 -18.39
CA LEU A 1053 0.08 26.27 -18.30
C LEU A 1053 1.55 25.87 -18.05
N LEU A 1054 2.53 26.72 -18.39
CA LEU A 1054 3.98 26.46 -18.28
C LEU A 1054 4.45 26.13 -16.85
N GLU A 1055 3.70 26.58 -15.86
CA GLU A 1055 4.01 26.38 -14.44
C GLU A 1055 3.25 25.22 -13.81
N VAL A 1056 2.47 24.45 -14.60
CA VAL A 1056 1.60 23.38 -14.10
C VAL A 1056 2.10 22.01 -14.60
N PRO A 1057 2.99 21.33 -13.85
CA PRO A 1057 3.64 20.09 -14.28
C PRO A 1057 2.67 18.99 -14.74
N ILE A 1058 1.58 18.75 -14.01
CA ILE A 1058 0.57 17.75 -14.38
C ILE A 1058 -0.05 18.00 -15.76
N VAL A 1059 -0.29 19.26 -16.11
CA VAL A 1059 -0.86 19.61 -17.42
C VAL A 1059 0.18 19.35 -18.50
N TYR A 1060 1.43 19.80 -18.32
CA TYR A 1060 2.52 19.49 -19.24
C TYR A 1060 2.64 17.98 -19.48
N TRP A 1061 2.54 17.19 -18.42
CA TRP A 1061 2.64 15.75 -18.45
C TRP A 1061 1.52 15.07 -19.26
N LYS A 1062 0.27 15.43 -18.98
CA LYS A 1062 -0.91 14.94 -19.70
C LYS A 1062 -0.92 15.34 -21.17
N LEU A 1063 -0.38 16.52 -21.50
CA LEU A 1063 -0.18 16.96 -22.88
C LEU A 1063 0.86 16.07 -23.59
N LEU A 1064 1.99 15.75 -22.93
CA LEU A 1064 3.03 14.89 -23.50
C LEU A 1064 2.51 13.47 -23.79
N GLU A 1065 1.72 12.89 -22.87
CA GLU A 1065 1.11 11.56 -23.05
C GLU A 1065 0.23 11.51 -24.31
N VAL A 1066 -0.65 12.49 -24.49
CA VAL A 1066 -1.54 12.56 -25.66
C VAL A 1066 -0.77 12.83 -26.94
N PHE A 1067 0.25 13.70 -26.88
CA PHE A 1067 1.09 14.01 -28.03
C PHE A 1067 1.86 12.79 -28.54
N ASP A 1068 2.53 12.05 -27.64
CA ASP A 1068 3.27 10.82 -27.98
C ASP A 1068 2.33 9.76 -28.59
N LYS A 1069 1.14 9.59 -27.99
CA LYS A 1069 0.12 8.68 -28.52
C LYS A 1069 -0.31 9.06 -29.94
N ARG A 1070 -0.59 10.34 -30.21
CA ARG A 1070 -1.00 10.83 -31.54
C ARG A 1070 0.14 10.71 -32.56
N GLN A 1071 1.40 10.97 -32.16
CA GLN A 1071 2.55 10.78 -33.03
C GLN A 1071 2.74 9.31 -33.43
N LYS A 1072 2.62 8.37 -32.49
CA LYS A 1072 2.79 6.94 -32.77
C LYS A 1072 1.66 6.36 -33.61
N GLN A 1073 0.44 6.89 -33.50
CA GLN A 1073 -0.69 6.52 -34.37
C GLN A 1073 -0.55 6.98 -35.83
N LEU A 1074 0.37 7.90 -36.12
CA LEU A 1074 0.71 8.34 -37.49
C LEU A 1074 1.77 7.47 -38.15
N ALA A 1075 2.62 6.82 -37.36
CA ALA A 1075 3.73 6.00 -37.86
C ALA A 1075 3.27 4.60 -38.31
N GLY A 1076 2.08 4.16 -37.88
CA GLY A 1076 1.38 2.96 -38.37
C GLY A 1076 0.23 3.30 -39.30
#